data_AF-A0A3D0D041-F1
#
_entry.id   AF-A0A3D0D041-F1
#
_cell.length_a   1.000
_cell.length_b   1.000
_cell.length_c   1.000
_cell.angle_alpha   90.00
_cell.angle_beta   90.00
_cell.angle_gamma   90.00
#
_symmetry.space_group_name_H-M   'P 1'
#
loop_
_entity.id
_entity.type
_entity.pdbx_description
1 polymer ?
#
loop_
_entity_poly.entity_id
_entity_poly.type
_entity_poly.pdbx_seq_one_letter_code
_entity_poly.pdbx_strand_id
1 'polypeptide(L)'
;MTIQAERRRALVLLPPFRADRQICRLRWFLSGLDLTIQAEQRRALVLLPPLRADRQIRRLRWFLSGLDLTIQAERRRALVLLPPLRADRQIRRLRWFLSGLDLTIQAEQRRALVLLSPLRADRQIRRLRWSLSGLDLTIQAEQRRALVLLPPLRADRQICRLRWSLSGLDVAIQAEQLRSYDSTMIDFFPDIAERTRDFTGREWVFAAIDEWLARPDGARSFVVTGEPGSGKTAVATRLAQFSQGSVPPPPGLSALAPGFLSAIHFCRFQDQRQIDPFVFTESLATQLGNRYPAYRERVEQIPSGPQVQIQITQQVQTAEDGSQIIGLIYRVSGASAAEAFIRMVREPLEALLKEGHLDRVTILVDSLDEALLHAGLVNIVDLLSRQEGLPEGVRFIVTIRPDEKTMDRLGQYWHQPAVLSLTARDGLAASRHDIERYVEQVLTSRAEARVKLAPQLRADTFASTVAEKSDGNFLYAHHLLSMLAAQREAITEQTLEAFPDGLDRLYLEFLDRLFGDDPAVWTAKHAPVIGTLAVAREVLSEEQLADFVGVEPDQLRPTLEALAHFLEADRSRPPSQRRYTIYHSSFASFLLDPDRAARYWCREAGQHQRITGFYARRWGGLERGLPGLASPKARKLHDGYPFRSLSTHLRLGGEHEKLFALVEADAWYEAQMTADPSAATFLRDLTQAWQATEEINAEWLEETDGDAEARQHPEWTQGLGREVRYAVATATLHSLSGKLPAALLVALATTGEWTAPQVLTAVSQIPTVWDRFETLIQLADSTAPLPKVEMLREALTLARTMPERSDLGSSPRRLALEELARVSIKVGSGAEAPDAVTSTGTTAVQARVLAEIAPLLGASGQHAALLRALEIARSFGTDSDRTTALAAVGPQLARVGDPQRALDAWQEIVDGGPWTETAGARQRALVDLAQYLPDAWLPQAETAAQTLPGEAGRVSALSWIAPRLPEPARSRIISQVLEAIERMAADEAAAEAADAVLDEPATPLHRLLRRSGAPDSAFRGRVLARL
;
A
#
# COMPACT_ATOMS: atom_id res chain seq x y z
N MET A 1 -28.88 29.61 -6.90
CA MET A 1 -28.23 30.12 -8.14
C MET A 1 -27.08 29.20 -8.49
N THR A 2 -27.07 28.64 -9.70
CA THR A 2 -26.03 27.68 -10.15
C THR A 2 -25.18 28.31 -11.24
N ILE A 3 -23.85 28.26 -11.10
CA ILE A 3 -22.90 28.83 -12.06
C ILE A 3 -21.93 27.74 -12.51
N GLN A 4 -21.98 27.42 -13.81
CA GLN A 4 -21.03 26.52 -14.48
C GLN A 4 -20.03 27.33 -15.30
N ALA A 5 -18.73 27.09 -15.08
CA ALA A 5 -17.67 27.84 -15.76
C ALA A 5 -16.58 26.91 -16.30
N GLU A 6 -16.72 26.50 -17.57
CA GLU A 6 -15.83 25.53 -18.21
C GLU A 6 -14.43 26.09 -18.54
N ARG A 7 -14.30 27.41 -18.82
CA ARG A 7 -13.06 27.93 -19.45
C ARG A 7 -12.47 29.25 -18.94
N ARG A 8 -12.41 29.49 -17.63
CA ARG A 8 -11.16 29.97 -16.94
C ARG A 8 -11.34 30.57 -15.53
N ARG A 9 -12.50 31.11 -15.10
CA ARG A 9 -12.75 31.62 -13.71
C ARG A 9 -14.26 31.72 -13.41
N ALA A 10 -14.70 31.30 -12.22
CA ALA A 10 -16.01 31.68 -11.66
C ALA A 10 -15.82 32.75 -10.58
N LEU A 11 -16.42 33.93 -10.77
CA LEU A 11 -16.38 35.04 -9.82
C LEU A 11 -17.80 35.51 -9.54
N VAL A 12 -18.24 35.39 -8.30
CA VAL A 12 -19.49 35.99 -7.83
C VAL A 12 -19.16 37.26 -7.05
N LEU A 13 -19.63 38.39 -7.59
CA LEU A 13 -19.59 39.70 -6.93
C LEU A 13 -21.03 40.15 -6.68
N LEU A 14 -21.43 40.24 -5.41
CA LEU A 14 -22.64 40.98 -5.06
C LEU A 14 -22.33 42.49 -5.06
N PRO A 15 -23.30 43.37 -5.36
CA PRO A 15 -23.03 44.79 -5.56
C PRO A 15 -22.51 45.46 -4.28
N PRO A 16 -21.42 46.26 -4.35
CA PRO A 16 -20.90 46.98 -3.20
C PRO A 16 -21.81 48.15 -2.81
N PHE A 17 -22.05 48.32 -1.52
CA PHE A 17 -22.74 49.52 -0.98
C PHE A 17 -21.69 50.57 -0.60
N ARG A 18 -21.70 51.71 -1.30
CA ARG A 18 -20.87 52.88 -0.98
C ARG A 18 -21.77 53.99 -0.43
N ALA A 19 -21.41 54.56 0.71
CA ALA A 19 -22.16 55.65 1.31
C ALA A 19 -21.27 56.87 1.56
N ASP A 20 -21.44 57.90 0.73
CA ASP A 20 -20.62 59.11 0.77
C ASP A 20 -21.20 60.21 1.72
N ARG A 21 -22.31 59.93 2.41
CA ARG A 21 -22.98 60.83 3.38
C ARG A 21 -23.14 60.17 4.76
N GLN A 22 -23.37 60.98 5.81
CA GLN A 22 -23.54 60.49 7.19
C GLN A 22 -24.80 59.62 7.32
N ILE A 23 -24.65 58.38 7.81
CA ILE A 23 -25.78 57.45 8.00
C ILE A 23 -26.19 57.37 9.46
N CYS A 24 -27.42 57.81 9.76
CA CYS A 24 -28.01 57.74 11.10
C CYS A 24 -28.35 56.30 11.53
N ARG A 25 -28.88 55.48 10.62
CA ARG A 25 -29.18 54.06 10.85
C ARG A 25 -29.03 53.32 9.53
N LEU A 26 -28.20 52.27 9.50
CA LEU A 26 -28.14 51.33 8.39
C LEU A 26 -28.61 49.97 8.87
N ARG A 27 -29.55 49.37 8.13
CA ARG A 27 -29.96 47.99 8.29
C ARG A 27 -29.77 47.31 6.93
N TRP A 28 -28.95 46.28 6.89
CA TRP A 28 -28.76 45.47 5.70
C TRP A 28 -29.00 44.02 6.10
N PHE A 29 -29.84 43.36 5.31
CA PHE A 29 -30.30 42.01 5.52
C PHE A 29 -30.10 41.27 4.19
N LEU A 30 -29.43 40.13 4.24
CA LEU A 30 -29.41 39.17 3.14
C LEU A 30 -29.78 37.81 3.75
N SER A 31 -30.81 37.17 3.21
CA SER A 31 -31.33 35.91 3.74
C SER A 31 -31.72 34.96 2.63
N GLY A 32 -31.47 33.65 2.80
CA GLY A 32 -31.87 32.60 1.85
C GLY A 32 -31.09 32.65 0.54
N LEU A 33 -29.76 32.75 0.62
CA LEU A 33 -28.89 32.77 -0.56
C LEU A 33 -28.30 31.38 -0.78
N ASP A 34 -28.93 30.61 -1.67
CA ASP A 34 -28.41 29.29 -2.08
C ASP A 34 -27.54 29.47 -3.34
N LEU A 35 -26.27 29.08 -3.26
CA LEU A 35 -25.32 29.32 -4.35
C LEU A 35 -24.41 28.10 -4.58
N THR A 36 -24.45 27.59 -5.81
CA THR A 36 -23.66 26.42 -6.24
C THR A 36 -22.71 26.84 -7.36
N ILE A 37 -21.41 26.60 -7.19
CA ILE A 37 -20.39 26.91 -8.19
C ILE A 37 -19.66 25.63 -8.58
N GLN A 38 -19.63 25.37 -9.89
CA GLN A 38 -18.85 24.29 -10.50
C GLN A 38 -17.78 24.89 -11.42
N ALA A 39 -16.50 24.64 -11.12
CA ALA A 39 -15.37 25.21 -11.86
C ALA A 39 -14.23 24.19 -12.08
N GLU A 40 -14.11 23.68 -13.31
CA GLU A 40 -13.19 22.59 -13.68
C GLU A 40 -11.70 23.02 -13.69
N GLN A 41 -11.35 24.15 -14.30
CA GLN A 41 -9.96 24.29 -14.76
C GLN A 41 -9.01 25.16 -13.91
N ARG A 42 -9.44 26.19 -13.14
CA ARG A 42 -8.44 27.10 -12.49
C ARG A 42 -8.72 27.73 -11.10
N ARG A 43 -9.86 28.37 -10.78
CA ARG A 43 -10.12 29.05 -9.46
C ARG A 43 -11.61 29.32 -9.24
N ALA A 44 -12.12 29.03 -8.04
CA ALA A 44 -13.41 29.53 -7.55
C ALA A 44 -13.18 30.59 -6.47
N LEU A 45 -13.71 31.80 -6.67
CA LEU A 45 -13.61 32.91 -5.72
C LEU A 45 -14.99 33.49 -5.45
N VAL A 46 -15.43 33.38 -4.19
CA VAL A 46 -16.63 34.08 -3.72
C VAL A 46 -16.18 35.25 -2.87
N LEU A 47 -16.40 36.46 -3.39
CA LEU A 47 -16.18 37.71 -2.66
C LEU A 47 -17.54 38.30 -2.29
N LEU A 48 -17.89 38.22 -1.01
CA LEU A 48 -18.96 39.07 -0.51
C LEU A 48 -18.40 40.49 -0.36
N PRO A 49 -19.02 41.52 -0.96
CA PRO A 49 -18.44 42.83 -1.08
C PRO A 49 -18.23 43.49 0.30
N PRO A 50 -17.11 44.20 0.52
CA PRO A 50 -16.90 44.97 1.73
C PRO A 50 -17.87 46.15 1.83
N LEU A 51 -18.36 46.44 3.04
CA LEU A 51 -19.00 47.72 3.31
C LEU A 51 -17.91 48.76 3.60
N ARG A 52 -17.73 49.73 2.69
CA ARG A 52 -16.91 50.92 2.92
C ARG A 52 -17.80 52.07 3.36
N ALA A 53 -17.51 52.60 4.54
CA ALA A 53 -18.18 53.79 5.07
C ALA A 53 -17.14 54.86 5.41
N ASP A 54 -17.08 55.89 4.57
CA ASP A 54 -16.07 56.95 4.66
C ASP A 54 -16.45 58.04 5.71
N ARG A 55 -17.64 57.95 6.34
CA ARG A 55 -18.15 58.88 7.38
C ARG A 55 -18.89 58.17 8.54
N GLN A 56 -19.21 58.90 9.62
CA GLN A 56 -19.77 58.37 10.87
C GLN A 56 -21.08 57.57 10.69
N ILE A 57 -21.17 56.38 11.29
CA ILE A 57 -22.40 55.58 11.41
C ILE A 57 -22.86 55.52 12.87
N ARG A 58 -24.08 56.01 13.17
CA ARG A 58 -24.61 55.98 14.56
C ARG A 58 -25.10 54.59 14.98
N ARG A 59 -25.75 53.83 14.11
CA ARG A 59 -26.22 52.46 14.37
C ARG A 59 -26.13 51.61 13.10
N LEU A 60 -25.40 50.50 13.16
CA LEU A 60 -25.33 49.50 12.11
C LEU A 60 -25.92 48.18 12.62
N ARG A 61 -26.89 47.63 11.88
CA ARG A 61 -27.35 46.24 12.03
C ARG A 61 -27.05 45.51 10.73
N TRP A 62 -26.22 44.48 10.84
CA TRP A 62 -25.81 43.66 9.71
C TRP A 62 -26.18 42.22 10.04
N PHE A 63 -27.04 41.63 9.20
CA PHE A 63 -27.62 40.31 9.40
C PHE A 63 -27.47 39.51 8.11
N LEU A 64 -26.83 38.35 8.21
CA LEU A 64 -26.71 37.38 7.12
C LEU A 64 -27.22 36.04 7.68
N SER A 65 -28.23 35.44 7.03
CA SER A 65 -28.82 34.19 7.52
C SER A 65 -29.26 33.22 6.44
N GLY A 66 -29.01 31.92 6.61
CA GLY A 66 -29.38 30.90 5.62
C GLY A 66 -28.58 31.10 4.33
N LEU A 67 -27.26 30.90 4.42
CA LEU A 67 -26.36 30.93 3.28
C LEU A 67 -25.85 29.52 3.04
N ASP A 68 -26.39 28.87 2.02
CA ASP A 68 -26.00 27.52 1.62
C ASP A 68 -25.09 27.65 0.39
N LEU A 69 -23.80 27.38 0.59
CA LEU A 69 -22.79 27.58 -0.44
C LEU A 69 -22.04 26.28 -0.72
N THR A 70 -22.19 25.78 -1.93
CA THR A 70 -21.48 24.59 -2.42
C THR A 70 -20.49 24.97 -3.51
N ILE A 71 -19.21 24.67 -3.31
CA ILE A 71 -18.15 24.88 -4.30
C ILE A 71 -17.52 23.53 -4.67
N GLN A 72 -17.53 23.22 -5.96
CA GLN A 72 -16.76 22.11 -6.55
C GLN A 72 -15.66 22.67 -7.45
N ALA A 73 -14.40 22.39 -7.13
CA ALA A 73 -13.23 22.93 -7.85
C ALA A 73 -12.09 21.90 -8.01
N GLU A 74 -11.93 21.35 -9.21
CA GLU A 74 -11.02 20.22 -9.47
C GLU A 74 -9.53 20.60 -9.33
N ARG A 75 -9.02 21.60 -10.06
CA ARG A 75 -7.55 21.62 -10.31
C ARG A 75 -6.64 22.52 -9.47
N ARG A 76 -7.09 23.58 -8.77
CA ARG A 76 -6.12 24.55 -8.15
C ARG A 76 -6.46 25.25 -6.82
N ARG A 77 -7.54 26.02 -6.64
CA ARG A 77 -7.81 26.77 -5.38
C ARG A 77 -9.30 27.13 -5.20
N ALA A 78 -9.85 26.89 -4.00
CA ALA A 78 -11.12 27.47 -3.54
C ALA A 78 -10.85 28.51 -2.44
N LEU A 79 -11.32 29.74 -2.64
CA LEU A 79 -11.21 30.82 -1.65
C LEU A 79 -12.58 31.44 -1.40
N VAL A 80 -13.05 31.36 -0.16
CA VAL A 80 -14.25 32.05 0.31
C VAL A 80 -13.82 33.16 1.25
N LEU A 81 -14.14 34.40 0.89
CA LEU A 81 -13.91 35.58 1.71
C LEU A 81 -15.27 36.16 2.11
N LEU A 82 -15.63 35.99 3.39
CA LEU A 82 -16.77 36.69 3.96
C LEU A 82 -16.37 38.15 4.29
N PRO A 83 -17.31 39.10 4.23
CA PRO A 83 -17.00 40.48 3.88
C PRO A 83 -16.22 41.20 4.98
N PRO A 84 -15.17 41.97 4.64
CA PRO A 84 -14.55 42.88 5.57
C PRO A 84 -15.44 44.11 5.80
N LEU A 85 -15.70 44.47 7.06
CA LEU A 85 -16.14 45.83 7.40
C LEU A 85 -14.90 46.71 7.53
N ARG A 86 -14.80 47.75 6.70
CA ARG A 86 -13.81 48.82 6.86
C ARG A 86 -14.54 50.14 7.07
N ALA A 87 -14.41 50.68 8.28
CA ALA A 87 -15.01 51.96 8.65
C ALA A 87 -13.90 52.92 9.09
N ASP A 88 -13.69 53.97 8.29
CA ASP A 88 -12.58 54.92 8.49
C ASP A 88 -12.91 55.97 9.60
N ARG A 89 -14.12 55.94 10.18
CA ARG A 89 -14.57 56.82 11.30
C ARG A 89 -15.46 56.10 12.33
N GLN A 90 -15.79 56.79 13.45
CA GLN A 90 -16.52 56.26 14.63
C GLN A 90 -17.84 55.52 14.33
N ILE A 91 -18.02 54.33 14.94
CA ILE A 91 -19.29 53.58 15.01
C ILE A 91 -19.81 53.60 16.46
N ARG A 92 -21.00 54.16 16.72
CA ARG A 92 -21.54 54.22 18.09
C ARG A 92 -22.16 52.89 18.58
N ARG A 93 -22.83 52.13 17.71
CA ARG A 93 -23.41 50.82 18.04
C ARG A 93 -23.38 49.89 16.82
N LEU A 94 -22.72 48.74 16.96
CA LEU A 94 -22.68 47.67 15.95
C LEU A 94 -23.38 46.42 16.49
N ARG A 95 -24.33 45.90 15.72
CA ARG A 95 -24.89 44.55 15.89
C ARG A 95 -24.58 43.75 14.64
N TRP A 96 -23.79 42.70 14.80
CA TRP A 96 -23.44 41.78 13.73
C TRP A 96 -23.88 40.37 14.10
N PHE A 97 -24.69 39.77 13.23
CA PHE A 97 -25.20 38.42 13.39
C PHE A 97 -25.01 37.66 12.08
N LEU A 98 -24.41 36.48 12.17
CA LEU A 98 -24.30 35.50 11.10
C LEU A 98 -24.91 34.20 11.61
N SER A 99 -25.92 33.65 10.93
CA SER A 99 -26.62 32.45 11.42
C SER A 99 -27.09 31.51 10.31
N GLY A 100 -26.82 30.20 10.42
CA GLY A 100 -27.17 29.23 9.39
C GLY A 100 -26.30 29.42 8.15
N LEU A 101 -25.01 29.09 8.27
CA LEU A 101 -24.07 29.08 7.16
C LEU A 101 -23.64 27.65 6.91
N ASP A 102 -24.13 27.06 5.83
CA ASP A 102 -23.80 25.71 5.41
C ASP A 102 -22.83 25.80 4.22
N LEU A 103 -21.56 25.51 4.49
CA LEU A 103 -20.49 25.64 3.51
C LEU A 103 -19.90 24.27 3.18
N THR A 104 -20.10 23.82 1.94
CA THR A 104 -19.48 22.61 1.41
C THR A 104 -18.46 22.95 0.34
N ILE A 105 -17.19 22.59 0.53
CA ILE A 105 -16.11 22.79 -0.45
C ILE A 105 -15.49 21.44 -0.79
N GLN A 106 -15.52 21.07 -2.08
CA GLN A 106 -14.80 19.93 -2.63
C GLN A 106 -13.70 20.46 -3.56
N ALA A 107 -12.42 20.18 -3.24
CA ALA A 107 -11.28 20.65 -4.02
C ALA A 107 -10.14 19.62 -4.12
N GLU A 108 -9.90 19.06 -5.29
CA GLU A 108 -8.99 17.90 -5.46
C GLU A 108 -7.52 18.30 -5.28
N GLN A 109 -6.97 19.25 -6.04
CA GLN A 109 -5.52 19.17 -6.28
C GLN A 109 -4.56 20.07 -5.46
N ARG A 110 -4.97 21.20 -4.82
CA ARG A 110 -3.94 22.11 -4.20
C ARG A 110 -4.26 22.84 -2.88
N ARG A 111 -5.32 23.64 -2.70
CA ARG A 111 -5.61 24.39 -1.43
C ARG A 111 -7.08 24.83 -1.30
N ALA A 112 -7.69 24.63 -0.13
CA ALA A 112 -8.95 25.27 0.27
C ALA A 112 -8.68 26.25 1.43
N LEU A 113 -9.08 27.52 1.26
CA LEU A 113 -8.91 28.56 2.27
C LEU A 113 -10.24 29.26 2.50
N VAL A 114 -10.76 29.18 3.72
CA VAL A 114 -11.93 29.96 4.15
C VAL A 114 -11.41 31.04 5.09
N LEU A 115 -11.48 32.29 4.63
CA LEU A 115 -11.06 33.45 5.40
C LEU A 115 -12.31 34.20 5.85
N LEU A 116 -12.61 34.08 7.15
CA LEU A 116 -13.54 34.96 7.83
C LEU A 116 -12.78 36.24 8.17
N SER A 117 -12.89 37.25 7.29
CA SER A 117 -12.04 38.45 7.38
C SER A 117 -12.24 39.22 8.69
N PRO A 118 -11.18 39.81 9.28
CA PRO A 118 -11.28 40.58 10.52
C PRO A 118 -12.02 41.91 10.31
N LEU A 119 -12.77 42.33 11.34
CA LEU A 119 -13.35 43.68 11.42
C LEU A 119 -12.24 44.70 11.66
N ARG A 120 -12.08 45.71 10.79
CA ARG A 120 -11.07 46.78 10.96
C ARG A 120 -11.77 48.13 11.08
N ALA A 121 -11.60 48.78 12.23
CA ALA A 121 -12.13 50.12 12.51
C ALA A 121 -11.01 51.03 13.04
N ASP A 122 -10.67 52.07 12.29
CA ASP A 122 -9.44 52.85 12.50
C ASP A 122 -9.52 53.86 13.67
N ARG A 123 -10.67 54.02 14.36
CA ARG A 123 -10.81 54.99 15.48
C ARG A 123 -11.52 54.50 16.75
N GLN A 124 -12.85 54.29 16.78
CA GLN A 124 -13.58 53.96 18.04
C GLN A 124 -14.92 53.24 17.81
N ILE A 125 -15.18 52.16 18.59
CA ILE A 125 -16.47 51.46 18.68
C ILE A 125 -17.00 51.53 20.11
N ARG A 126 -18.15 52.21 20.35
CA ARG A 126 -18.68 52.37 21.73
C ARG A 126 -19.39 51.12 22.28
N ARG A 127 -20.12 50.36 21.44
CA ARG A 127 -20.78 49.11 21.84
C ARG A 127 -20.82 48.12 20.67
N LEU A 128 -20.27 46.94 20.88
CA LEU A 128 -20.28 45.82 19.93
C LEU A 128 -21.08 44.65 20.51
N ARG A 129 -22.05 44.14 19.75
CA ARG A 129 -22.67 42.82 19.97
C ARG A 129 -22.48 41.97 18.72
N TRP A 130 -21.80 40.85 18.89
CA TRP A 130 -21.47 39.90 17.82
C TRP A 130 -21.98 38.51 18.20
N SER A 131 -22.57 37.79 17.25
CA SER A 131 -22.99 36.39 17.41
C SER A 131 -22.78 35.64 16.11
N LEU A 132 -22.24 34.43 16.22
CA LEU A 132 -22.15 33.42 15.16
C LEU A 132 -22.89 32.17 15.65
N SER A 133 -23.87 31.67 14.90
CA SER A 133 -24.67 30.51 15.33
C SER A 133 -25.10 29.60 14.17
N GLY A 134 -24.88 28.28 14.28
CA GLY A 134 -25.22 27.33 13.20
C GLY A 134 -24.29 27.50 12.00
N LEU A 135 -23.02 27.13 12.19
CA LEU A 135 -22.03 27.08 11.13
C LEU A 135 -21.68 25.60 10.90
N ASP A 136 -22.13 25.06 9.77
CA ASP A 136 -21.83 23.70 9.35
C ASP A 136 -20.87 23.78 8.16
N LEU A 137 -19.62 23.41 8.40
CA LEU A 137 -18.54 23.57 7.42
C LEU A 137 -17.91 22.23 7.11
N THR A 138 -18.08 21.79 5.87
CA THR A 138 -17.49 20.55 5.34
C THR A 138 -16.49 20.90 4.24
N ILE A 139 -15.22 20.57 4.46
CA ILE A 139 -14.15 20.74 3.45
C ILE A 139 -13.55 19.38 3.14
N GLN A 140 -13.59 18.98 1.87
CA GLN A 140 -12.90 17.82 1.31
C GLN A 140 -11.76 18.30 0.39
N ALA A 141 -10.51 17.98 0.73
CA ALA A 141 -9.35 18.37 -0.08
C ALA A 141 -8.23 17.31 -0.09
N GLU A 142 -7.79 16.88 -1.27
CA GLU A 142 -7.00 15.62 -1.41
C GLU A 142 -5.48 15.76 -1.26
N GLN A 143 -4.86 16.95 -1.36
CA GLN A 143 -3.39 16.95 -1.56
C GLN A 143 -2.50 17.91 -0.76
N ARG A 144 -2.89 19.11 -0.28
CA ARG A 144 -1.84 20.06 0.23
C ARG A 144 -2.10 21.09 1.35
N ARG A 145 -3.32 21.30 1.88
CA ARG A 145 -3.68 22.06 3.13
C ARG A 145 -5.11 22.62 3.04
N ALA A 146 -5.92 22.38 4.08
CA ALA A 146 -7.13 23.15 4.36
C ALA A 146 -6.85 24.07 5.56
N LEU A 147 -7.21 25.36 5.45
CA LEU A 147 -7.05 26.32 6.54
C LEU A 147 -8.34 27.12 6.70
N VAL A 148 -8.92 27.05 7.90
CA VAL A 148 -10.03 27.90 8.32
C VAL A 148 -9.47 28.88 9.34
N LEU A 149 -9.41 30.16 8.99
CA LEU A 149 -8.95 31.21 9.90
C LEU A 149 -10.18 31.92 10.47
N LEU A 150 -10.43 31.69 11.76
CA LEU A 150 -11.39 32.45 12.55
C LEU A 150 -10.79 33.82 12.91
N PRO A 151 -11.57 34.92 12.91
CA PRO A 151 -11.01 36.26 12.89
C PRO A 151 -10.37 36.68 14.23
N PRO A 152 -9.14 37.22 14.25
CA PRO A 152 -8.67 38.07 15.34
C PRO A 152 -9.31 39.46 15.22
N LEU A 153 -9.91 39.97 16.30
CA LEU A 153 -10.50 41.31 16.34
C LEU A 153 -9.41 42.35 16.59
N ARG A 154 -9.11 43.23 15.61
CA ARG A 154 -8.11 44.31 15.74
C ARG A 154 -8.79 45.68 15.72
N ALA A 155 -8.68 46.43 16.83
CA ALA A 155 -9.14 47.81 16.94
C ALA A 155 -7.99 48.68 17.46
N ASP A 156 -7.50 49.60 16.63
CA ASP A 156 -6.22 50.27 16.89
C ASP A 156 -6.26 51.35 18.00
N ARG A 157 -7.42 51.70 18.59
CA ARG A 157 -7.50 52.75 19.64
C ARG A 157 -8.46 52.56 20.84
N GLN A 158 -9.72 52.07 20.73
CA GLN A 158 -10.61 51.81 21.91
C GLN A 158 -11.96 51.11 21.61
N ILE A 159 -12.34 50.10 22.42
CA ILE A 159 -13.68 49.47 22.50
C ILE A 159 -14.25 49.67 23.92
N CYS A 160 -15.43 50.30 24.07
CA CYS A 160 -15.95 50.61 25.42
C CYS A 160 -16.78 49.49 26.07
N ARG A 161 -17.49 48.65 25.29
CA ARG A 161 -18.23 47.46 25.78
C ARG A 161 -18.37 46.40 24.66
N LEU A 162 -17.98 45.16 24.96
CA LEU A 162 -18.03 43.99 24.07
C LEU A 162 -18.94 42.90 24.67
N ARG A 163 -19.79 42.28 23.85
CA ARG A 163 -20.50 41.03 24.18
C ARG A 163 -20.48 40.12 22.95
N TRP A 164 -19.94 38.92 23.10
CA TRP A 164 -19.78 37.93 22.03
C TRP A 164 -20.37 36.56 22.43
N SER A 165 -20.81 35.79 21.44
CA SER A 165 -21.28 34.40 21.60
C SER A 165 -21.00 33.57 20.34
N LEU A 166 -20.57 32.33 20.53
CA LEU A 166 -20.36 31.30 19.52
C LEU A 166 -21.15 30.05 19.95
N SER A 167 -22.00 29.48 19.10
CA SER A 167 -22.84 28.33 19.44
C SER A 167 -23.20 27.50 18.21
N GLY A 168 -23.08 26.16 18.27
CA GLY A 168 -23.35 25.26 17.13
C GLY A 168 -22.30 25.41 16.02
N LEU A 169 -21.10 24.88 16.27
CA LEU A 169 -19.97 24.88 15.33
C LEU A 169 -19.61 23.42 15.03
N ASP A 170 -20.05 22.90 13.90
CA ASP A 170 -19.68 21.58 13.40
C ASP A 170 -18.76 21.75 12.19
N VAL A 171 -17.47 21.42 12.37
CA VAL A 171 -16.43 21.57 11.35
C VAL A 171 -15.87 20.19 11.02
N ALA A 172 -16.20 19.68 9.85
CA ALA A 172 -15.63 18.46 9.29
C ALA A 172 -14.61 18.82 8.20
N ILE A 173 -13.32 18.73 8.51
CA ILE A 173 -12.25 18.90 7.53
C ILE A 173 -11.69 17.51 7.21
N GLN A 174 -12.11 16.96 6.07
CA GLN A 174 -11.47 15.80 5.45
C GLN A 174 -10.39 16.34 4.52
N ALA A 175 -9.26 16.72 5.11
CA ALA A 175 -8.03 16.82 4.35
C ALA A 175 -7.41 15.43 4.38
N GLU A 176 -7.39 14.74 3.24
CA GLU A 176 -6.43 13.65 3.06
C GLU A 176 -5.04 14.29 3.07
N GLN A 177 -4.50 14.52 4.27
CA GLN A 177 -3.11 14.20 4.42
C GLN A 177 -3.05 12.70 4.20
N LEU A 178 -2.70 12.32 2.98
CA LEU A 178 -1.65 11.33 2.81
C LEU A 178 -0.47 11.83 3.67
N ARG A 179 -0.54 11.58 4.99
CA ARG A 179 0.65 11.31 5.76
C ARG A 179 1.32 10.24 4.92
N SER A 180 2.55 10.53 4.52
CA SER A 180 3.40 9.74 3.65
C SER A 180 3.82 8.41 4.28
N TYR A 181 2.87 7.69 4.84
CA TYR A 181 2.89 6.24 5.01
C TYR A 181 1.87 5.74 3.99
N ASP A 182 2.34 5.48 2.76
CA ASP A 182 1.73 4.65 1.70
C ASP A 182 1.88 5.13 0.23
N SER A 183 2.90 5.91 -0.12
CA SER A 183 3.44 5.79 -1.49
C SER A 183 4.40 4.60 -1.52
N THR A 184 3.89 3.40 -1.83
CA THR A 184 4.73 2.21 -2.11
C THR A 184 5.50 2.33 -3.41
N MET A 185 5.14 3.27 -4.30
CA MET A 185 5.96 3.58 -5.47
C MET A 185 7.23 4.34 -5.03
N ILE A 186 8.38 3.67 -5.07
CA ILE A 186 9.67 4.31 -4.90
C ILE A 186 9.94 5.15 -6.17
N ASP A 187 9.97 6.47 -6.01
CA ASP A 187 10.33 7.38 -7.09
C ASP A 187 11.86 7.49 -7.16
N PHE A 188 12.45 6.86 -8.17
CA PHE A 188 13.90 6.91 -8.43
C PHE A 188 14.32 8.13 -9.28
N PHE A 189 13.39 8.95 -9.80
CA PHE A 189 13.74 10.09 -10.67
C PHE A 189 14.64 11.14 -10.01
N PRO A 190 14.40 11.57 -8.75
CA PRO A 190 15.28 12.53 -8.08
C PRO A 190 16.73 12.02 -8.02
N ASP A 191 16.90 10.74 -7.69
CA ASP A 191 18.21 10.10 -7.58
C ASP A 191 18.93 9.99 -8.94
N ILE A 192 18.20 9.62 -10.01
CA ILE A 192 18.74 9.55 -11.37
C ILE A 192 19.22 10.93 -11.83
N ALA A 193 18.42 11.96 -11.64
CA ALA A 193 18.75 13.32 -12.08
C ALA A 193 19.97 13.88 -11.33
N GLU A 194 20.09 13.59 -10.04
CA GLU A 194 21.23 14.03 -9.24
C GLU A 194 22.53 13.32 -9.64
N ARG A 195 22.50 11.99 -9.77
CA ARG A 195 23.70 11.16 -10.03
C ARG A 195 24.24 11.27 -11.47
N THR A 196 23.52 11.92 -12.38
CA THR A 196 23.89 12.03 -13.80
C THR A 196 24.29 13.45 -14.24
N ARG A 197 24.27 14.43 -13.33
CA ARG A 197 24.46 15.88 -13.62
C ARG A 197 25.76 16.20 -14.38
N ASP A 198 26.87 15.56 -13.99
CA ASP A 198 28.21 15.78 -14.56
C ASP A 198 28.79 14.47 -15.14
N PHE A 199 27.96 13.64 -15.77
CA PHE A 199 28.39 12.33 -16.30
C PHE A 199 29.29 12.46 -17.54
N THR A 200 30.42 11.75 -17.55
CA THR A 200 31.39 11.73 -18.66
C THR A 200 31.88 10.32 -18.95
N GLY A 201 32.06 10.01 -20.25
CA GLY A 201 32.71 8.79 -20.71
C GLY A 201 31.85 7.53 -20.62
N ARG A 202 32.50 6.38 -20.38
CA ARG A 202 31.89 5.05 -20.19
C ARG A 202 31.32 4.41 -21.45
N GLU A 203 31.66 4.90 -22.64
CA GLU A 203 31.19 4.35 -23.92
C GLU A 203 31.54 2.87 -24.08
N TRP A 204 32.71 2.44 -23.58
CA TRP A 204 33.14 1.03 -23.61
C TRP A 204 32.26 0.11 -22.74
N VAL A 205 31.73 0.62 -21.62
CA VAL A 205 30.78 -0.12 -20.77
C VAL A 205 29.46 -0.29 -21.51
N PHE A 206 28.96 0.80 -22.11
CA PHE A 206 27.73 0.76 -22.88
C PHE A 206 27.86 -0.12 -24.12
N ALA A 207 29.00 -0.11 -24.80
CA ALA A 207 29.28 -1.01 -25.92
C ALA A 207 29.27 -2.48 -25.49
N ALA A 208 29.88 -2.81 -24.34
CA ALA A 208 29.85 -4.17 -23.82
C ALA A 208 28.43 -4.65 -23.45
N ILE A 209 27.62 -3.77 -22.85
CA ILE A 209 26.22 -4.05 -22.54
C ILE A 209 25.40 -4.17 -23.82
N ASP A 210 25.62 -3.31 -24.81
CA ASP A 210 24.96 -3.36 -26.13
C ASP A 210 25.26 -4.68 -26.85
N GLU A 211 26.54 -5.11 -26.89
CA GLU A 211 26.95 -6.38 -27.48
C GLU A 211 26.38 -7.59 -26.71
N TRP A 212 26.27 -7.49 -25.39
CA TRP A 212 25.62 -8.50 -24.56
C TRP A 212 24.12 -8.57 -24.82
N LEU A 213 23.44 -7.42 -24.95
CA LEU A 213 22.04 -7.34 -25.36
C LEU A 213 21.85 -7.86 -26.78
N ALA A 214 22.76 -7.60 -27.71
CA ALA A 214 22.65 -8.08 -29.09
C ALA A 214 22.73 -9.61 -29.21
N ARG A 215 23.26 -10.31 -28.18
CA ARG A 215 23.36 -11.78 -28.13
C ARG A 215 22.22 -12.41 -27.33
N PRO A 216 21.16 -12.95 -27.99
CA PRO A 216 20.04 -13.60 -27.30
C PRO A 216 20.43 -14.86 -26.53
N ASP A 217 21.33 -15.68 -27.08
CA ASP A 217 21.75 -16.95 -26.47
C ASP A 217 22.93 -16.79 -25.48
N GLY A 218 23.25 -15.55 -25.11
CA GLY A 218 24.35 -15.23 -24.21
C GLY A 218 24.00 -15.37 -22.72
N ALA A 219 24.95 -15.02 -21.85
CA ALA A 219 24.73 -15.02 -20.40
C ALA A 219 23.46 -14.23 -20.01
N ARG A 220 22.70 -14.74 -19.03
CA ARG A 220 21.46 -14.09 -18.55
C ARG A 220 21.71 -12.90 -17.63
N SER A 221 22.88 -12.82 -17.02
CA SER A 221 23.28 -11.74 -16.13
C SER A 221 24.51 -11.02 -16.66
N PHE A 222 24.46 -9.69 -16.67
CA PHE A 222 25.60 -8.81 -16.88
C PHE A 222 25.92 -8.08 -15.58
N VAL A 223 27.14 -8.25 -15.10
CA VAL A 223 27.58 -7.76 -13.79
C VAL A 223 28.60 -6.65 -14.00
N VAL A 224 28.24 -5.43 -13.62
CA VAL A 224 29.17 -4.31 -13.53
C VAL A 224 29.74 -4.28 -12.11
N THR A 225 31.01 -4.64 -11.97
CA THR A 225 31.73 -4.63 -10.69
C THR A 225 32.80 -3.55 -10.65
N GLY A 226 33.29 -3.23 -9.45
CA GLY A 226 34.40 -2.32 -9.25
C GLY A 226 34.37 -1.66 -7.89
N GLU A 227 35.48 -1.05 -7.49
CA GLU A 227 35.65 -0.47 -6.16
C GLU A 227 34.58 0.60 -5.82
N PRO A 228 34.30 0.85 -4.52
CA PRO A 228 33.46 1.97 -4.10
C PRO A 228 33.92 3.31 -4.71
N GLY A 229 32.98 4.09 -5.26
CA GLY A 229 33.29 5.37 -5.92
C GLY A 229 33.69 5.29 -7.41
N SER A 230 33.85 4.08 -7.97
CA SER A 230 34.19 3.90 -9.40
C SER A 230 33.12 4.38 -10.40
N GLY A 231 31.89 4.65 -9.95
CA GLY A 231 30.81 5.17 -10.81
C GLY A 231 29.79 4.13 -11.28
N LYS A 232 29.72 2.96 -10.65
CA LYS A 232 28.72 1.91 -10.93
C LYS A 232 27.28 2.44 -10.99
N THR A 233 26.81 3.14 -9.94
CA THR A 233 25.47 3.71 -9.98
C THR A 233 25.30 4.82 -11.00
N ALA A 234 26.36 5.56 -11.34
CA ALA A 234 26.30 6.54 -12.42
C ALA A 234 26.04 5.85 -13.77
N VAL A 235 26.67 4.69 -14.02
CA VAL A 235 26.38 3.85 -15.19
C VAL A 235 24.94 3.35 -15.15
N ALA A 236 24.46 2.80 -14.03
CA ALA A 236 23.09 2.32 -13.88
C ALA A 236 22.04 3.42 -14.15
N THR A 237 22.23 4.61 -13.56
CA THR A 237 21.34 5.76 -13.76
C THR A 237 21.40 6.30 -15.19
N ARG A 238 22.55 6.25 -15.87
CA ARG A 238 22.67 6.60 -17.29
C ARG A 238 21.95 5.60 -18.20
N LEU A 239 22.04 4.29 -17.92
CA LEU A 239 21.26 3.26 -18.60
C LEU A 239 19.74 3.50 -18.43
N ALA A 240 19.31 3.89 -17.23
CA ALA A 240 17.93 4.28 -16.99
C ALA A 240 17.50 5.49 -17.85
N GLN A 241 18.36 6.51 -18.00
CA GLN A 241 18.10 7.66 -18.87
C GLN A 241 18.00 7.28 -20.36
N PHE A 242 18.85 6.36 -20.84
CA PHE A 242 18.76 5.83 -22.20
C PHE A 242 17.43 5.11 -22.42
N SER A 243 17.03 4.23 -21.50
CA SER A 243 15.75 3.52 -21.60
C SER A 243 14.56 4.48 -21.53
N GLN A 244 14.62 5.52 -20.71
CA GLN A 244 13.56 6.53 -20.62
C GLN A 244 13.47 7.45 -21.86
N GLY A 245 14.48 7.44 -22.73
CA GLY A 245 14.57 8.37 -23.86
C GLY A 245 14.92 9.81 -23.45
N SER A 246 15.25 10.04 -22.18
CA SER A 246 15.67 11.35 -21.65
C SER A 246 17.04 11.79 -22.21
N VAL A 247 17.87 10.82 -22.56
CA VAL A 247 19.18 11.01 -23.21
C VAL A 247 19.34 9.93 -24.28
N PRO A 248 19.84 10.25 -25.50
CA PRO A 248 20.14 9.23 -26.50
C PRO A 248 21.40 8.42 -26.14
N PRO A 249 21.45 7.11 -26.46
CA PRO A 249 22.68 6.32 -26.33
C PRO A 249 23.76 6.81 -27.32
N PRO A 250 25.04 6.46 -27.07
CA PRO A 250 26.13 6.71 -28.02
C PRO A 250 25.82 6.17 -29.44
N PRO A 251 26.28 6.86 -30.51
CA PRO A 251 26.05 6.41 -31.88
C PRO A 251 26.53 4.97 -32.12
N GLY A 252 25.70 4.16 -32.77
CA GLY A 252 26.01 2.77 -33.12
C GLY A 252 25.53 1.72 -32.10
N LEU A 253 25.10 2.14 -30.90
CA LEU A 253 24.59 1.23 -29.86
C LEU A 253 23.07 1.03 -29.99
N SER A 254 22.69 0.14 -30.90
CA SER A 254 21.29 -0.05 -31.29
C SER A 254 20.44 -0.86 -30.30
N ALA A 255 21.07 -1.70 -29.46
CA ALA A 255 20.38 -2.50 -28.47
C ALA A 255 20.01 -1.69 -27.20
N LEU A 256 20.67 -0.54 -26.99
CA LEU A 256 20.34 0.44 -25.93
C LEU A 256 19.26 1.45 -26.34
N ALA A 257 18.31 1.04 -27.20
CA ALA A 257 17.21 1.88 -27.66
C ALA A 257 16.24 2.26 -26.51
N PRO A 258 15.49 3.37 -26.62
CA PRO A 258 14.47 3.73 -25.64
C PRO A 258 13.52 2.55 -25.35
N GLY A 259 13.32 2.26 -24.06
CA GLY A 259 12.52 1.15 -23.56
C GLY A 259 13.27 -0.17 -23.41
N PHE A 260 14.58 -0.27 -23.62
CA PHE A 260 15.29 -1.56 -23.48
C PHE A 260 15.26 -2.15 -22.05
N LEU A 261 15.13 -1.30 -21.02
CA LEU A 261 14.90 -1.73 -19.63
C LEU A 261 13.41 -1.85 -19.34
N SER A 262 13.01 -3.01 -18.84
CA SER A 262 11.64 -3.31 -18.44
C SER A 262 11.31 -2.85 -17.03
N ALA A 263 12.30 -2.89 -16.13
CA ALA A 263 12.19 -2.41 -14.76
C ALA A 263 13.57 -2.03 -14.21
N ILE A 264 13.60 -1.13 -13.24
CA ILE A 264 14.80 -0.67 -12.53
C ILE A 264 14.57 -0.71 -11.02
N HIS A 265 15.61 -1.04 -10.24
CA HIS A 265 15.57 -0.94 -8.78
C HIS A 265 16.94 -0.53 -8.24
N PHE A 266 16.96 0.45 -7.33
CA PHE A 266 18.19 0.89 -6.66
C PHE A 266 18.15 0.45 -5.19
N CYS A 267 19.11 -0.39 -4.79
CA CYS A 267 19.24 -0.79 -3.39
C CYS A 267 20.03 0.27 -2.62
N ARG A 268 19.49 0.75 -1.49
CA ARG A 268 20.22 1.60 -0.53
C ARG A 268 19.95 1.14 0.89
N PHE A 269 20.98 0.72 1.63
CA PHE A 269 20.79 0.14 2.96
C PHE A 269 20.18 1.11 3.99
N GLN A 270 20.34 2.42 3.77
CA GLN A 270 19.79 3.48 4.62
C GLN A 270 18.29 3.75 4.39
N ASP A 271 17.70 3.23 3.31
CA ASP A 271 16.24 3.18 3.13
C ASP A 271 15.81 1.72 3.18
N GLN A 272 15.26 1.30 4.33
CA GLN A 272 14.83 -0.09 4.55
C GLN A 272 13.86 -0.58 3.47
N ARG A 273 13.08 0.30 2.82
CA ARG A 273 12.17 -0.08 1.74
C ARG A 273 12.93 -0.46 0.46
N GLN A 274 14.09 0.13 0.21
CA GLN A 274 14.87 -0.14 -1.01
C GLN A 274 15.64 -1.46 -0.95
N ILE A 275 15.84 -2.01 0.25
CA ILE A 275 16.44 -3.34 0.46
C ILE A 275 15.42 -4.40 0.90
N ASP A 276 14.14 -4.03 1.03
CA ASP A 276 13.07 -4.94 1.41
C ASP A 276 12.65 -5.80 0.20
N PRO A 277 12.60 -7.14 0.34
CA PRO A 277 12.33 -8.04 -0.76
C PRO A 277 10.85 -8.05 -1.21
N PHE A 278 9.89 -7.67 -0.34
CA PHE A 278 8.50 -7.46 -0.76
C PHE A 278 8.38 -6.18 -1.57
N VAL A 279 8.94 -5.07 -1.07
CA VAL A 279 8.93 -3.80 -1.81
C VAL A 279 9.66 -3.92 -3.15
N PHE A 280 10.74 -4.68 -3.21
CA PHE A 280 11.41 -5.03 -4.46
C PHE A 280 10.46 -5.73 -5.44
N THR A 281 9.75 -6.74 -4.98
CA THR A 281 8.76 -7.49 -5.77
C THR A 281 7.62 -6.60 -6.26
N GLU A 282 7.05 -5.79 -5.38
CA GLU A 282 6.01 -4.81 -5.68
C GLU A 282 6.46 -3.77 -6.70
N SER A 283 7.69 -3.25 -6.53
CA SER A 283 8.32 -2.28 -7.44
C SER A 283 8.49 -2.85 -8.84
N LEU A 284 9.00 -4.09 -8.97
CA LEU A 284 9.16 -4.75 -10.26
C LEU A 284 7.82 -5.00 -10.94
N ALA A 285 6.86 -5.59 -10.24
CA ALA A 285 5.55 -5.89 -10.79
C ALA A 285 4.80 -4.62 -11.22
N THR A 286 4.94 -3.54 -10.44
CA THR A 286 4.43 -2.21 -10.79
C THR A 286 5.01 -1.70 -12.10
N GLN A 287 6.33 -1.76 -12.28
CA GLN A 287 6.97 -1.30 -13.50
C GLN A 287 6.60 -2.17 -14.71
N LEU A 288 6.58 -3.51 -14.54
CA LEU A 288 6.21 -4.46 -15.57
C LEU A 288 4.74 -4.32 -15.99
N GLY A 289 3.82 -4.16 -15.04
CA GLY A 289 2.39 -3.96 -15.31
C GLY A 289 2.07 -2.63 -15.97
N ASN A 290 2.80 -1.57 -15.62
CA ASN A 290 2.68 -0.27 -16.31
C ASN A 290 3.27 -0.31 -17.73
N ARG A 291 4.19 -1.22 -18.00
CA ARG A 291 4.88 -1.33 -19.29
C ARG A 291 4.21 -2.29 -20.26
N TYR A 292 3.79 -3.46 -19.78
CA TYR A 292 3.31 -4.56 -20.60
C TYR A 292 1.84 -4.86 -20.26
N PRO A 293 0.87 -4.46 -21.12
CA PRO A 293 -0.54 -4.76 -20.91
C PRO A 293 -0.83 -6.27 -20.73
N ALA A 294 -0.16 -7.14 -21.49
CA ALA A 294 -0.31 -8.59 -21.34
C ALA A 294 0.20 -9.11 -19.98
N TYR A 295 1.25 -8.49 -19.42
CA TYR A 295 1.70 -8.79 -18.06
C TYR A 295 0.68 -8.31 -17.03
N ARG A 296 0.14 -7.11 -17.20
CA ARG A 296 -0.94 -6.60 -16.35
C ARG A 296 -2.12 -7.57 -16.34
N GLU A 297 -2.62 -7.96 -17.51
CA GLU A 297 -3.72 -8.92 -17.64
C GLU A 297 -3.39 -10.24 -16.96
N ARG A 298 -2.14 -10.73 -17.13
CA ARG A 298 -1.70 -11.96 -16.48
C ARG A 298 -1.67 -11.84 -14.97
N VAL A 299 -1.11 -10.77 -14.41
CA VAL A 299 -1.03 -10.56 -12.96
C VAL A 299 -2.42 -10.32 -12.37
N GLU A 300 -3.31 -9.63 -13.08
CA GLU A 300 -4.73 -9.50 -12.73
C GLU A 300 -5.47 -10.85 -12.77
N GLN A 301 -5.02 -11.79 -13.63
CA GLN A 301 -5.53 -13.16 -13.73
C GLN A 301 -4.87 -14.14 -12.78
N ILE A 302 -3.75 -13.79 -12.11
CA ILE A 302 -3.16 -14.66 -11.09
C ILE A 302 -4.27 -14.92 -10.08
N PRO A 303 -4.68 -16.19 -9.90
CA PRO A 303 -5.60 -16.52 -8.85
C PRO A 303 -4.85 -16.18 -7.58
N SER A 304 -5.23 -15.06 -6.97
CA SER A 304 -4.76 -14.73 -5.65
C SER A 304 -4.95 -16.01 -4.81
N GLY A 305 -3.87 -16.55 -4.23
CA GLY A 305 -3.85 -17.83 -3.51
C GLY A 305 -3.35 -17.69 -2.08
N PRO A 306 -3.46 -18.67 -1.16
CA PRO A 306 -3.39 -18.40 0.27
C PRO A 306 -1.99 -17.96 0.74
N GLN A 307 -1.02 -18.08 -0.16
CA GLN A 307 0.40 -17.82 0.00
C GLN A 307 0.83 -16.55 -0.73
N VAL A 308 0.00 -15.87 -1.55
CA VAL A 308 0.29 -14.54 -2.14
C VAL A 308 -0.98 -13.76 -2.41
N GLN A 309 -1.12 -12.62 -1.72
CA GLN A 309 -2.21 -11.66 -1.90
C GLN A 309 -1.68 -10.48 -2.69
N ILE A 310 -2.34 -10.11 -3.79
CA ILE A 310 -1.91 -9.03 -4.68
C ILE A 310 -2.97 -7.94 -4.66
N GLN A 311 -2.69 -6.80 -4.02
CA GLN A 311 -3.55 -5.61 -4.08
C GLN A 311 -3.09 -4.71 -5.22
N ILE A 312 -3.99 -4.42 -6.17
CA ILE A 312 -3.72 -3.54 -7.31
C ILE A 312 -4.49 -2.23 -7.11
N THR A 313 -3.78 -1.12 -6.94
CA THR A 313 -4.35 0.22 -6.85
C THR A 313 -4.14 0.96 -8.16
N GLN A 314 -5.23 1.40 -8.80
CA GLN A 314 -5.19 2.16 -10.05
C GLN A 314 -5.11 3.66 -9.75
N GLN A 315 -4.08 4.32 -10.27
CA GLN A 315 -3.92 5.77 -10.27
C GLN A 315 -4.17 6.29 -11.68
N VAL A 316 -5.25 7.04 -11.87
CA VAL A 316 -5.55 7.68 -13.16
C VAL A 316 -4.91 9.06 -13.21
N GLN A 317 -3.87 9.21 -14.02
CA GLN A 317 -3.24 10.50 -14.32
C GLN A 317 -3.67 10.96 -15.71
N THR A 318 -4.04 12.22 -15.89
CA THR A 318 -4.33 12.76 -17.23
C THR A 318 -3.06 13.34 -17.83
N ALA A 319 -2.60 12.82 -18.96
CA ALA A 319 -1.43 13.32 -19.69
C ALA A 319 -1.71 14.69 -20.32
N GLU A 320 -0.65 15.36 -20.81
CA GLU A 320 -0.74 16.71 -21.40
C GLU A 320 -1.63 16.79 -22.65
N ASP A 321 -1.81 15.66 -23.35
CA ASP A 321 -2.69 15.52 -24.52
C ASP A 321 -4.15 15.18 -24.18
N GLY A 322 -4.48 15.00 -22.89
CA GLY A 322 -5.83 14.66 -22.42
C GLY A 322 -6.09 13.15 -22.29
N SER A 323 -5.13 12.29 -22.61
CA SER A 323 -5.23 10.84 -22.38
C SER A 323 -5.17 10.50 -20.88
N GLN A 324 -5.88 9.44 -20.47
CA GLN A 324 -5.78 8.90 -19.11
C GLN A 324 -4.68 7.82 -19.08
N ILE A 325 -3.61 8.08 -18.35
CA ILE A 325 -2.57 7.12 -17.98
C ILE A 325 -3.02 6.45 -16.68
N ILE A 326 -3.39 5.18 -16.75
CA ILE A 326 -3.67 4.36 -15.57
C ILE A 326 -2.35 3.76 -15.09
N GLY A 327 -1.76 4.33 -14.03
CA GLY A 327 -0.63 3.71 -13.33
C GLY A 327 -1.14 2.72 -12.29
N LEU A 328 -0.64 1.49 -12.29
CA LEU A 328 -0.94 0.49 -11.28
C LEU A 328 0.10 0.53 -10.18
N ILE A 329 -0.32 0.20 -8.97
CA ILE A 329 0.54 -0.09 -7.83
C ILE A 329 0.15 -1.47 -7.34
N TYR A 330 1.10 -2.40 -7.37
CA TYR A 330 0.90 -3.74 -6.81
C TYR A 330 1.42 -3.76 -5.38
N ARG A 331 0.70 -4.44 -4.49
CA ARG A 331 1.11 -4.72 -3.13
C ARG A 331 0.98 -6.20 -2.83
N VAL A 332 1.94 -6.74 -2.08
CA VAL A 332 1.96 -8.15 -1.73
C VAL A 332 1.82 -8.35 -0.23
N SER A 333 0.83 -9.14 0.17
CA SER A 333 0.63 -9.54 1.56
C SER A 333 0.37 -11.04 1.68
N GLY A 334 0.49 -11.58 2.90
CA GLY A 334 0.19 -12.99 3.20
C GLY A 334 1.16 -14.02 2.57
N ALA A 335 2.25 -13.56 1.95
CA ALA A 335 3.28 -14.38 1.31
C ALA A 335 4.60 -14.38 2.07
N SER A 336 5.44 -15.39 1.82
CA SER A 336 6.89 -15.18 1.99
C SER A 336 7.39 -14.30 0.84
N ALA A 337 8.48 -13.56 1.04
CA ALA A 337 9.04 -12.72 0.00
C ALA A 337 9.42 -13.52 -1.27
N ALA A 338 9.85 -14.78 -1.09
CA ALA A 338 10.15 -15.69 -2.20
C ALA A 338 8.91 -16.05 -3.00
N GLU A 339 7.82 -16.39 -2.33
CA GLU A 339 6.56 -16.80 -2.98
C GLU A 339 5.89 -15.60 -3.66
N ALA A 340 5.95 -14.41 -3.04
CA ALA A 340 5.56 -13.14 -3.65
C ALA A 340 6.29 -12.92 -4.98
N PHE A 341 7.61 -13.04 -4.98
CA PHE A 341 8.43 -12.86 -6.18
C PHE A 341 8.11 -13.89 -7.26
N ILE A 342 7.90 -15.16 -6.87
CA ILE A 342 7.53 -16.24 -7.78
C ILE A 342 6.20 -15.93 -8.49
N ARG A 343 5.15 -15.61 -7.74
CA ARG A 343 3.82 -15.37 -8.33
C ARG A 343 3.76 -14.08 -9.11
N MET A 344 4.32 -13.01 -8.57
CA MET A 344 4.17 -11.68 -9.17
C MET A 344 5.11 -11.48 -10.35
N VAL A 345 6.34 -11.95 -10.26
CA VAL A 345 7.37 -11.64 -11.25
C VAL A 345 7.70 -12.86 -12.10
N ARG A 346 8.07 -13.98 -11.48
CA ARG A 346 8.59 -15.15 -12.22
C ARG A 346 7.54 -15.79 -13.14
N GLU A 347 6.41 -16.22 -12.59
CA GLU A 347 5.39 -16.99 -13.34
C GLU A 347 4.72 -16.18 -14.47
N PRO A 348 4.37 -14.89 -14.28
CA PRO A 348 3.79 -14.10 -15.35
C PRO A 348 4.78 -13.87 -16.49
N LEU A 349 6.05 -13.60 -16.18
CA LEU A 349 7.08 -13.48 -17.20
C LEU A 349 7.30 -14.81 -17.92
N GLU A 350 7.24 -15.94 -17.21
CA GLU A 350 7.38 -17.27 -17.80
C GLU A 350 6.30 -17.55 -18.84
N ALA A 351 5.05 -17.30 -18.48
CA ALA A 351 3.96 -17.55 -19.40
C ALA A 351 4.02 -16.63 -20.62
N LEU A 352 4.28 -15.33 -20.43
CA LEU A 352 4.33 -14.37 -21.54
C LEU A 352 5.48 -14.64 -22.51
N LEU A 353 6.64 -15.06 -21.99
CA LEU A 353 7.77 -15.46 -22.82
C LEU A 353 7.49 -16.76 -23.56
N LYS A 354 6.85 -17.76 -22.92
CA LYS A 354 6.44 -19.01 -23.58
C LYS A 354 5.37 -18.81 -24.67
N GLU A 355 4.46 -17.87 -24.45
CA GLU A 355 3.37 -17.56 -25.38
C GLU A 355 3.79 -16.60 -26.51
N GLY A 356 5.02 -16.07 -26.48
CA GLY A 356 5.53 -15.13 -27.47
C GLY A 356 4.92 -13.73 -27.37
N HIS A 357 4.32 -13.38 -26.23
CA HIS A 357 3.84 -12.02 -25.95
C HIS A 357 4.97 -11.05 -25.60
N LEU A 358 6.09 -11.60 -25.14
CA LEU A 358 7.33 -10.87 -24.88
C LEU A 358 8.47 -11.64 -25.56
N ASP A 359 9.40 -10.92 -26.19
CA ASP A 359 10.63 -11.51 -26.72
C ASP A 359 11.72 -11.55 -25.63
N ARG A 360 11.79 -10.50 -24.80
CA ARG A 360 12.80 -10.34 -23.76
C ARG A 360 12.41 -9.32 -22.70
N VAL A 361 12.86 -9.56 -21.48
CA VAL A 361 12.66 -8.67 -20.33
C VAL A 361 14.02 -8.40 -19.68
N THR A 362 14.48 -7.16 -19.71
CA THR A 362 15.76 -6.74 -19.09
C THR A 362 15.47 -5.94 -17.81
N ILE A 363 16.02 -6.38 -16.68
CA ILE A 363 15.85 -5.73 -15.37
C ILE A 363 17.20 -5.20 -14.89
N LEU A 364 17.25 -3.93 -14.46
CA LEU A 364 18.43 -3.31 -13.88
C LEU A 364 18.31 -3.27 -12.35
N VAL A 365 19.28 -3.85 -11.64
CA VAL A 365 19.36 -3.77 -10.17
C VAL A 365 20.69 -3.16 -9.76
N ASP A 366 20.65 -1.96 -9.21
CA ASP A 366 21.86 -1.26 -8.75
C ASP A 366 22.17 -1.55 -7.28
N SER A 367 23.47 -1.69 -6.99
CA SER A 367 24.05 -1.89 -5.65
C SER A 367 23.48 -3.10 -4.93
N LEU A 368 23.36 -4.23 -5.64
CA LEU A 368 22.71 -5.44 -5.14
C LEU A 368 23.38 -5.99 -3.86
N ASP A 369 24.67 -5.71 -3.65
CA ASP A 369 25.40 -6.02 -2.42
C ASP A 369 24.77 -5.39 -1.17
N GLU A 370 24.16 -4.21 -1.28
CA GLU A 370 23.52 -3.53 -0.13
C GLU A 370 22.26 -4.27 0.37
N ALA A 371 21.65 -5.10 -0.47
CA ALA A 371 20.49 -5.89 -0.06
C ALA A 371 20.82 -7.01 0.92
N LEU A 372 22.09 -7.45 1.02
CA LEU A 372 22.53 -8.41 2.04
C LEU A 372 22.39 -7.86 3.46
N LEU A 373 22.31 -6.53 3.61
CA LEU A 373 22.10 -5.88 4.90
C LEU A 373 20.63 -5.90 5.35
N HIS A 374 19.73 -6.55 4.61
CA HIS A 374 18.35 -6.77 5.03
C HIS A 374 18.30 -7.75 6.22
N ALA A 375 17.45 -7.43 7.21
CA ALA A 375 17.37 -8.16 8.49
C ALA A 375 16.45 -9.41 8.45
N GLY A 376 15.75 -9.65 7.34
CA GLY A 376 14.89 -10.82 7.16
C GLY A 376 15.66 -12.11 6.83
N LEU A 377 14.96 -13.25 6.89
CA LEU A 377 15.49 -14.56 6.49
C LEU A 377 15.75 -14.68 4.98
N VAL A 378 15.04 -13.89 4.18
CA VAL A 378 15.17 -13.84 2.71
C VAL A 378 15.44 -12.39 2.35
N ASN A 379 16.47 -12.13 1.55
CA ASN A 379 16.77 -10.82 0.99
C ASN A 379 16.69 -10.84 -0.56
N ILE A 380 16.92 -9.70 -1.21
CA ILE A 380 16.82 -9.57 -2.67
C ILE A 380 17.86 -10.45 -3.40
N VAL A 381 19.07 -10.62 -2.85
CA VAL A 381 20.08 -11.53 -3.41
C VAL A 381 19.57 -12.97 -3.40
N ASP A 382 18.89 -13.40 -2.33
CA ASP A 382 18.30 -14.74 -2.25
C ASP A 382 17.16 -14.94 -3.27
N LEU A 383 16.38 -13.89 -3.55
CA LEU A 383 15.34 -13.92 -4.59
C LEU A 383 15.94 -14.07 -6.01
N LEU A 384 17.04 -13.37 -6.28
CA LEU A 384 17.67 -13.32 -7.60
C LEU A 384 18.68 -14.45 -7.85
N SER A 385 19.22 -15.05 -6.79
CA SER A 385 20.17 -16.16 -6.87
C SER A 385 19.46 -17.45 -7.27
N ARG A 386 18.26 -17.74 -6.77
CA ARG A 386 17.49 -18.96 -7.10
C ARG A 386 16.87 -18.96 -8.51
N GLN A 387 17.69 -18.71 -9.54
CA GLN A 387 17.28 -18.56 -10.95
C GLN A 387 16.72 -19.81 -11.62
N GLU A 388 16.75 -20.98 -10.99
CA GLU A 388 16.32 -22.27 -11.58
C GLU A 388 14.85 -22.31 -12.06
N GLY A 389 14.06 -21.25 -11.83
CA GLY A 389 12.73 -21.09 -12.41
C GLY A 389 12.48 -19.78 -13.17
N LEU A 390 13.48 -18.90 -13.38
CA LEU A 390 13.27 -17.72 -14.21
C LEU A 390 13.39 -18.09 -15.70
N PRO A 391 12.49 -17.58 -16.56
CA PRO A 391 12.45 -17.95 -17.98
C PRO A 391 13.69 -17.43 -18.72
N GLU A 392 14.08 -18.09 -19.81
CA GLU A 392 15.31 -17.74 -20.55
C GLU A 392 15.33 -16.30 -21.07
N GLY A 393 14.17 -15.74 -21.39
CA GLY A 393 14.03 -14.36 -21.86
C GLY A 393 14.17 -13.29 -20.78
N VAL A 394 14.32 -13.63 -19.50
CA VAL A 394 14.56 -12.67 -18.41
C VAL A 394 16.05 -12.51 -18.18
N ARG A 395 16.55 -11.28 -18.31
CA ARG A 395 17.97 -10.94 -18.18
C ARG A 395 18.17 -9.82 -17.16
N PHE A 396 19.29 -9.85 -16.47
CA PHE A 396 19.64 -8.88 -15.43
C PHE A 396 20.89 -8.09 -15.80
N ILE A 397 20.84 -6.78 -15.61
CA ILE A 397 22.02 -5.95 -15.47
C ILE A 397 22.12 -5.63 -13.98
N VAL A 398 23.21 -6.01 -13.34
CA VAL A 398 23.42 -5.74 -11.92
C VAL A 398 24.69 -4.96 -11.68
N THR A 399 24.68 -4.07 -10.69
CA THR A 399 25.89 -3.47 -10.17
C THR A 399 26.15 -4.00 -8.76
N ILE A 400 27.40 -4.37 -8.49
CA ILE A 400 27.83 -4.94 -7.21
C ILE A 400 29.22 -4.46 -6.85
N ARG A 401 29.56 -4.54 -5.57
CA ARG A 401 30.96 -4.46 -5.12
C ARG A 401 31.71 -5.76 -5.43
N PRO A 402 33.04 -5.72 -5.56
CA PRO A 402 33.88 -6.91 -5.70
C PRO A 402 34.04 -7.60 -4.33
N ASP A 403 32.94 -7.88 -3.64
CA ASP A 403 32.99 -8.64 -2.39
C ASP A 403 32.80 -10.14 -2.68
N GLU A 404 33.63 -10.95 -2.03
CA GLU A 404 33.70 -12.39 -2.25
C GLU A 404 32.39 -13.08 -1.83
N LYS A 405 31.74 -12.62 -0.75
CA LYS A 405 30.50 -13.23 -0.23
C LYS A 405 29.32 -13.09 -1.19
N THR A 406 29.10 -11.91 -1.77
CA THR A 406 28.05 -11.69 -2.77
C THR A 406 28.38 -12.44 -4.04
N MET A 407 29.64 -12.41 -4.48
CA MET A 407 30.07 -13.11 -5.68
C MET A 407 29.96 -14.63 -5.56
N ASP A 408 30.27 -15.20 -4.41
CA ASP A 408 30.13 -16.63 -4.13
C ASP A 408 28.67 -17.03 -4.09
N ARG A 409 27.83 -16.27 -3.37
CA ARG A 409 26.38 -16.51 -3.33
C ARG A 409 25.73 -16.42 -4.71
N LEU A 410 26.13 -15.47 -5.54
CA LEU A 410 25.64 -15.36 -6.90
C LEU A 410 26.22 -16.44 -7.80
N GLY A 411 27.53 -16.72 -7.69
CA GLY A 411 28.26 -17.69 -8.51
C GLY A 411 27.81 -19.14 -8.27
N GLN A 412 27.27 -19.46 -7.10
CA GLN A 412 26.63 -20.75 -6.83
C GLN A 412 25.45 -21.04 -7.76
N TYR A 413 24.73 -20.01 -8.25
CA TYR A 413 23.50 -20.20 -9.02
C TYR A 413 23.49 -19.52 -10.39
N TRP A 414 24.32 -18.49 -10.61
CA TRP A 414 24.47 -17.83 -11.90
C TRP A 414 25.54 -18.58 -12.71
N HIS A 415 25.10 -19.38 -13.67
CA HIS A 415 26.01 -20.05 -14.59
C HIS A 415 26.68 -19.04 -15.53
N GLN A 416 27.96 -18.75 -15.31
CA GLN A 416 28.83 -17.92 -16.17
C GLN A 416 28.26 -16.50 -16.46
N PRO A 417 28.08 -15.64 -15.45
CA PRO A 417 27.67 -14.25 -15.69
C PRO A 417 28.72 -13.51 -16.54
N ALA A 418 28.25 -12.61 -17.41
CA ALA A 418 29.14 -11.69 -18.10
C ALA A 418 29.60 -10.62 -17.09
N VAL A 419 30.85 -10.68 -16.64
CA VAL A 419 31.39 -9.74 -15.64
C VAL A 419 32.28 -8.70 -16.31
N LEU A 420 31.98 -7.43 -16.05
CA LEU A 420 32.79 -6.29 -16.47
C LEU A 420 33.24 -5.52 -15.23
N SER A 421 34.55 -5.47 -15.00
CA SER A 421 35.12 -4.68 -13.91
C SER A 421 35.49 -3.28 -14.40
N LEU A 422 35.05 -2.25 -13.67
CA LEU A 422 35.46 -0.86 -13.89
C LEU A 422 36.88 -0.57 -13.38
N THR A 423 37.40 -1.39 -12.46
CA THR A 423 38.65 -1.11 -11.74
C THR A 423 39.72 -2.18 -11.93
N ALA A 424 39.49 -3.19 -12.78
CA ALA A 424 40.47 -4.24 -13.05
C ALA A 424 40.76 -4.41 -14.56
N ARG A 425 41.99 -4.84 -14.88
CA ARG A 425 42.45 -5.17 -16.23
C ARG A 425 42.17 -4.04 -17.23
N ASP A 426 41.61 -4.36 -18.40
CA ASP A 426 41.32 -3.40 -19.47
C ASP A 426 40.33 -2.31 -19.03
N GLY A 427 39.41 -2.65 -18.11
CA GLY A 427 38.46 -1.70 -17.55
C GLY A 427 39.13 -0.60 -16.72
N LEU A 428 40.26 -0.89 -16.06
CA LEU A 428 41.05 0.12 -15.36
C LEU A 428 41.66 1.13 -16.34
N ALA A 429 42.26 0.65 -17.43
CA ALA A 429 42.84 1.52 -18.46
C ALA A 429 41.77 2.41 -19.11
N ALA A 430 40.61 1.82 -19.46
CA ALA A 430 39.49 2.57 -20.02
C ALA A 430 38.90 3.59 -19.03
N SER A 431 38.76 3.23 -17.75
CA SER A 431 38.35 4.15 -16.68
C SER A 431 39.30 5.34 -16.53
N ARG A 432 40.61 5.12 -16.60
CA ARG A 432 41.60 6.21 -16.54
C ARG A 432 41.43 7.18 -17.71
N HIS A 433 41.21 6.66 -18.92
CA HIS A 433 40.93 7.49 -20.07
C HIS A 433 39.63 8.30 -19.93
N ASP A 434 38.56 7.69 -19.42
CA ASP A 434 37.30 8.41 -19.15
C ASP A 434 37.49 9.52 -18.09
N ILE A 435 38.32 9.28 -17.07
CA ILE A 435 38.65 10.25 -16.02
C ILE A 435 39.49 11.40 -16.57
N GLU A 436 40.47 11.12 -17.43
CA GLU A 436 41.26 12.13 -18.13
C GLU A 436 40.32 13.09 -18.88
N ARG A 437 39.41 12.53 -19.69
CA ARG A 437 38.39 13.31 -20.40
C ARG A 437 37.47 14.10 -19.46
N TYR A 438 37.08 13.52 -18.33
CA TYR A 438 36.29 14.21 -17.31
C TYR A 438 37.04 15.42 -16.75
N VAL A 439 38.31 15.26 -16.39
CA VAL A 439 39.15 16.34 -15.87
C VAL A 439 39.30 17.46 -16.91
N GLU A 440 39.56 17.12 -18.17
CA GLU A 440 39.64 18.10 -19.27
C GLU A 440 38.34 18.89 -19.46
N GLN A 441 37.19 18.21 -19.40
CA GLN A 441 35.88 18.84 -19.48
C GLN A 441 35.62 19.79 -18.31
N VAL A 442 36.01 19.40 -17.10
CA VAL A 442 35.89 20.26 -15.91
C VAL A 442 36.80 21.48 -16.04
N LEU A 443 38.05 21.32 -16.47
CA LEU A 443 38.98 22.43 -16.70
C LEU A 443 38.51 23.39 -17.80
N THR A 444 37.80 22.88 -18.80
CA THR A 444 37.26 23.70 -19.89
C THR A 444 36.00 24.45 -19.47
N SER A 445 35.10 23.78 -18.73
CA SER A 445 33.82 24.34 -18.32
C SER A 445 33.91 25.24 -17.08
N ARG A 446 34.89 25.02 -16.19
CA ARG A 446 35.10 25.80 -14.97
C ARG A 446 36.38 26.62 -15.08
N ALA A 447 36.25 27.86 -15.58
CA ALA A 447 37.37 28.79 -15.75
C ALA A 447 38.22 28.97 -14.46
N GLU A 448 37.58 28.91 -13.29
CA GLU A 448 38.24 29.00 -11.99
C GLU A 448 39.23 27.86 -11.74
N ALA A 449 38.92 26.63 -12.17
CA ALA A 449 39.81 25.48 -12.01
C ALA A 449 41.04 25.59 -12.93
N ARG A 450 40.87 26.12 -14.15
CA ARG A 450 41.96 26.33 -15.11
C ARG A 450 42.93 27.43 -14.68
N VAL A 451 42.43 28.50 -14.06
CA VAL A 451 43.25 29.61 -13.56
C VAL A 451 44.16 29.18 -12.39
N LYS A 452 43.86 28.05 -11.76
CA LYS A 452 44.69 27.48 -10.68
C LYS A 452 45.91 26.73 -11.18
N LEU A 453 45.97 26.33 -12.45
CA LEU A 453 47.16 25.68 -13.00
C LEU A 453 48.29 26.70 -13.15
N ALA A 454 49.49 26.37 -12.69
CA ALA A 454 50.67 27.20 -12.93
C ALA A 454 50.88 27.36 -14.45
N PRO A 455 51.41 28.51 -14.92
CA PRO A 455 51.56 28.77 -16.36
C PRO A 455 52.39 27.71 -17.11
N GLN A 456 53.27 27.00 -16.41
CA GLN A 456 54.10 25.93 -16.99
C GLN A 456 53.39 24.58 -17.04
N LEU A 457 52.31 24.37 -16.26
CA LEU A 457 51.59 23.11 -16.18
C LEU A 457 50.48 23.07 -17.23
N ARG A 458 50.64 22.19 -18.23
CA ARG A 458 49.64 22.00 -19.28
C ARG A 458 48.43 21.22 -18.76
N ALA A 459 47.25 21.56 -19.28
CA ALA A 459 45.98 20.96 -18.84
C ALA A 459 45.89 19.46 -19.13
N ASP A 460 46.47 19.00 -20.24
CA ASP A 460 46.54 17.58 -20.63
C ASP A 460 47.49 16.80 -19.70
N THR A 461 48.66 17.36 -19.38
CA THR A 461 49.57 16.76 -18.38
C THR A 461 48.86 16.62 -17.03
N PHE A 462 48.16 17.67 -16.58
CA PHE A 462 47.37 17.60 -15.34
C PHE A 462 46.28 16.53 -15.40
N ALA A 463 45.51 16.45 -16.49
CA ALA A 463 44.45 15.47 -16.66
C ALA A 463 44.98 14.03 -16.65
N SER A 464 46.06 13.76 -17.38
CA SER A 464 46.72 12.46 -17.42
C SER A 464 47.23 12.05 -16.05
N THR A 465 47.90 12.93 -15.30
CA THR A 465 48.42 12.59 -13.96
C THR A 465 47.30 12.36 -12.95
N VAL A 466 46.22 13.16 -12.99
CA VAL A 466 45.05 12.93 -12.13
C VAL A 466 44.40 11.59 -12.47
N ALA A 467 44.28 11.24 -13.74
CA ALA A 467 43.75 9.94 -14.17
C ALA A 467 44.61 8.77 -13.66
N GLU A 468 45.94 8.85 -13.78
CA GLU A 468 46.86 7.85 -13.24
C GLU A 468 46.72 7.69 -11.72
N LYS A 469 46.76 8.81 -10.98
CA LYS A 469 46.66 8.81 -9.51
C LYS A 469 45.29 8.39 -9.01
N SER A 470 44.23 8.57 -9.80
CA SER A 470 42.88 8.16 -9.39
C SER A 470 42.68 6.65 -9.28
N ASP A 471 43.58 5.87 -9.89
CA ASP A 471 43.45 4.44 -10.07
C ASP A 471 42.07 4.02 -10.64
N GLY A 472 41.56 4.79 -11.61
CA GLY A 472 40.27 4.52 -12.25
C GLY A 472 39.04 4.91 -11.41
N ASN A 473 39.23 5.64 -10.29
CA ASN A 473 38.15 6.04 -9.41
C ASN A 473 37.63 7.46 -9.72
N PHE A 474 36.41 7.58 -10.26
CA PHE A 474 35.80 8.88 -10.56
C PHE A 474 35.58 9.75 -9.32
N LEU A 475 35.27 9.13 -8.19
CA LEU A 475 35.06 9.87 -6.94
C LEU A 475 36.36 10.53 -6.46
N TYR A 476 37.51 9.90 -6.68
CA TYR A 476 38.82 10.53 -6.45
C TYR A 476 38.96 11.82 -7.27
N ALA A 477 38.74 11.74 -8.59
CA ALA A 477 38.90 12.89 -9.47
C ALA A 477 37.92 14.03 -9.10
N HIS A 478 36.67 13.68 -8.81
CA HIS A 478 35.65 14.64 -8.36
C HIS A 478 36.06 15.37 -7.06
N HIS A 479 36.54 14.64 -6.06
CA HIS A 479 36.99 15.24 -4.79
C HIS A 479 38.25 16.07 -4.95
N LEU A 480 39.24 15.56 -5.68
CA LEU A 480 40.48 16.28 -5.95
C LEU A 480 40.18 17.62 -6.64
N LEU A 481 39.41 17.61 -7.72
CA LEU A 481 39.05 18.85 -8.43
C LEU A 481 38.26 19.83 -7.55
N SER A 482 37.37 19.33 -6.70
CA SER A 482 36.62 20.17 -5.75
C SER A 482 37.52 20.81 -4.70
N MET A 483 38.54 20.10 -4.21
CA MET A 483 39.56 20.69 -3.32
C MET A 483 40.35 21.78 -4.01
N LEU A 484 40.79 21.51 -5.23
CA LEU A 484 41.65 22.41 -5.97
C LEU A 484 40.95 23.73 -6.30
N ALA A 485 39.63 23.67 -6.57
CA ALA A 485 38.81 24.87 -6.70
C ALA A 485 38.79 25.72 -5.41
N ALA A 486 38.89 25.11 -4.23
CA ALA A 486 38.89 25.79 -2.93
C ALA A 486 40.28 26.27 -2.47
N GLN A 487 41.37 25.77 -3.06
CA GLN A 487 42.73 26.18 -2.70
C GLN A 487 43.09 27.58 -3.22
N ARG A 488 43.96 28.30 -2.49
CA ARG A 488 44.39 29.66 -2.87
C ARG A 488 45.57 29.68 -3.83
N GLU A 489 46.51 28.76 -3.64
CA GLU A 489 47.77 28.69 -4.39
C GLU A 489 47.60 28.05 -5.78
N ALA A 490 48.60 28.26 -6.64
CA ALA A 490 48.64 27.65 -7.96
C ALA A 490 49.19 26.21 -7.88
N ILE A 491 48.63 25.33 -8.68
CA ILE A 491 49.02 23.92 -8.78
C ILE A 491 50.25 23.84 -9.68
N THR A 492 51.37 23.43 -9.09
CA THR A 492 52.63 23.19 -9.80
C THR A 492 52.78 21.70 -10.12
N GLU A 493 53.75 21.37 -10.97
CA GLU A 493 54.12 19.98 -11.27
C GLU A 493 54.55 19.21 -9.99
N GLN A 494 55.32 19.86 -9.11
CA GLN A 494 55.70 19.29 -7.81
C GLN A 494 54.48 19.02 -6.91
N THR A 495 53.50 19.93 -6.91
CA THR A 495 52.26 19.75 -6.15
C THR A 495 51.43 18.59 -6.71
N LEU A 496 51.40 18.45 -8.03
CA LEU A 496 50.69 17.39 -8.74
C LEU A 496 51.32 16.00 -8.47
N GLU A 497 52.65 15.90 -8.48
CA GLU A 497 53.38 14.66 -8.14
C GLU A 497 53.10 14.21 -6.70
N ALA A 498 52.97 15.17 -5.78
CA ALA A 498 52.71 14.92 -4.36
C ALA A 498 51.27 14.48 -4.04
N PHE A 499 50.33 14.50 -5.00
CA PHE A 499 48.97 14.05 -4.75
C PHE A 499 48.92 12.57 -4.37
N PRO A 500 48.02 12.17 -3.46
CA PRO A 500 47.91 10.79 -3.01
C PRO A 500 47.40 9.89 -4.13
N ASP A 501 47.90 8.65 -4.19
CA ASP A 501 47.43 7.65 -5.15
C ASP A 501 46.21 6.89 -4.59
N GLY A 502 45.11 6.89 -5.35
CA GLY A 502 43.88 6.19 -5.01
C GLY A 502 42.98 6.94 -4.04
N LEU A 503 41.71 6.53 -4.00
CA LEU A 503 40.66 7.17 -3.19
C LEU A 503 40.94 7.07 -1.68
N ASP A 504 41.45 5.93 -1.21
CA ASP A 504 41.69 5.71 0.23
C ASP A 504 42.83 6.61 0.74
N ARG A 505 43.95 6.74 0.00
CA ARG A 505 45.02 7.68 0.37
C ARG A 505 44.55 9.13 0.27
N LEU A 506 43.66 9.45 -0.67
CA LEU A 506 43.02 10.76 -0.74
C LEU A 506 42.21 11.05 0.54
N TYR A 507 41.41 10.09 1.01
CA TYR A 507 40.70 10.22 2.28
C TYR A 507 41.64 10.37 3.48
N LEU A 508 42.73 9.61 3.53
CA LEU A 508 43.74 9.76 4.58
C LEU A 508 44.35 11.18 4.56
N GLU A 509 44.75 11.69 3.39
CA GLU A 509 45.29 13.04 3.24
C GLU A 509 44.28 14.12 3.68
N PHE A 510 43.00 13.94 3.34
CA PHE A 510 41.91 14.83 3.78
C PHE A 510 41.77 14.83 5.30
N LEU A 511 41.77 13.65 5.91
CA LEU A 511 41.65 13.50 7.35
C LEU A 511 42.90 13.98 8.08
N ASP A 512 44.08 13.79 7.50
CA ASP A 512 45.37 14.31 7.99
C ASP A 512 45.36 15.84 7.97
N ARG A 513 44.91 16.46 6.88
CA ARG A 513 44.84 17.91 6.77
C ARG A 513 43.84 18.55 7.74
N LEU A 514 42.73 17.87 8.02
CA LEU A 514 41.68 18.40 8.91
C LEU A 514 41.92 18.06 10.38
N PHE A 515 42.51 16.90 10.67
CA PHE A 515 42.55 16.30 12.01
C PHE A 515 43.89 15.63 12.37
N GLY A 516 44.91 15.72 11.52
CA GLY A 516 46.19 14.99 11.67
C GLY A 516 47.10 15.49 12.79
N ASP A 517 46.88 16.69 13.30
CA ASP A 517 47.67 17.29 14.38
C ASP A 517 47.49 16.57 15.73
N ASP A 518 46.33 15.94 15.96
CA ASP A 518 46.03 15.24 17.22
C ASP A 518 45.12 14.01 16.99
N PRO A 519 45.70 12.80 16.86
CA PRO A 519 44.94 11.55 16.72
C PRO A 519 44.02 11.24 17.92
N ALA A 520 44.35 11.76 19.12
CA ALA A 520 43.50 11.57 20.28
C ALA A 520 42.21 12.39 20.14
N VAL A 521 42.28 13.58 19.53
CA VAL A 521 41.10 14.40 19.21
C VAL A 521 40.19 13.69 18.20
N TRP A 522 40.75 13.07 17.16
CA TRP A 522 39.95 12.23 16.25
C TRP A 522 39.17 11.16 17.02
N THR A 523 39.90 10.34 17.78
CA THR A 523 39.33 9.19 18.50
C THR A 523 38.27 9.63 19.53
N ALA A 524 38.50 10.75 20.23
CA ALA A 524 37.62 11.21 21.28
C ALA A 524 36.41 12.01 20.77
N LYS A 525 36.55 12.80 19.68
CA LYS A 525 35.51 13.74 19.23
C LYS A 525 34.88 13.39 17.89
N HIS A 526 35.69 13.06 16.87
CA HIS A 526 35.22 12.95 15.49
C HIS A 526 34.77 11.52 15.15
N ALA A 527 35.57 10.51 15.49
CA ALA A 527 35.30 9.10 15.24
C ALA A 527 33.93 8.64 15.80
N PRO A 528 33.51 9.04 17.03
CA PRO A 528 32.19 8.68 17.54
C PRO A 528 31.04 9.21 16.68
N VAL A 529 31.17 10.42 16.12
CA VAL A 529 30.11 11.07 15.35
C VAL A 529 30.01 10.44 13.97
N ILE A 530 31.13 10.43 13.23
CA ILE A 530 31.14 9.92 11.85
C ILE A 530 30.98 8.40 11.81
N GLY A 531 31.56 7.68 12.76
CA GLY A 531 31.40 6.22 12.89
C GLY A 531 29.96 5.81 13.20
N THR A 532 29.26 6.55 14.05
CA THR A 532 27.82 6.30 14.30
C THR A 532 27.00 6.48 13.03
N LEU A 533 27.28 7.52 12.25
CA LEU A 533 26.60 7.75 10.97
C LEU A 533 26.94 6.66 9.92
N ALA A 534 28.13 6.07 9.98
CA ALA A 534 28.54 4.99 9.09
C ALA A 534 27.72 3.72 9.29
N VAL A 535 27.31 3.42 10.53
CA VAL A 535 26.51 2.23 10.86
C VAL A 535 25.01 2.49 11.01
N ALA A 536 24.57 3.74 10.89
CA ALA A 536 23.18 4.13 11.07
C ALA A 536 22.28 3.50 9.99
N ARG A 537 21.15 2.94 10.42
CA ARG A 537 20.16 2.28 9.53
C ARG A 537 19.17 3.24 8.90
N GLU A 538 19.13 4.49 9.37
CA GLU A 538 18.28 5.58 8.91
C GLU A 538 19.04 6.90 9.03
N VAL A 539 18.62 7.92 8.28
CA VAL A 539 19.12 9.30 8.45
C VAL A 539 18.83 9.81 9.87
N LEU A 540 19.87 10.22 10.59
CA LEU A 540 19.78 10.59 12.01
C LEU A 540 19.53 12.09 12.20
N SER A 541 18.66 12.44 13.15
CA SER A 541 18.54 13.83 13.61
C SER A 541 19.75 14.27 14.44
N GLU A 542 19.93 15.59 14.59
CA GLU A 542 20.95 16.16 15.49
C GLU A 542 20.81 15.64 16.93
N GLU A 543 19.56 15.53 17.42
CA GLU A 543 19.25 15.00 18.75
C GLU A 543 19.66 13.52 18.89
N GLN A 544 19.28 12.68 17.93
CA GLN A 544 19.64 11.25 17.95
C GLN A 544 21.16 11.05 17.97
N LEU A 545 21.87 11.79 17.13
CA LEU A 545 23.32 11.67 17.03
C LEU A 545 24.03 12.17 18.29
N ALA A 546 23.54 13.26 18.88
CA ALA A 546 24.04 13.80 20.15
C ALA A 546 23.89 12.77 21.28
N ASP A 547 22.71 12.14 21.36
CA ASP A 547 22.39 11.10 22.33
C ASP A 547 23.29 9.85 22.18
N PHE A 548 23.49 9.36 20.95
CA PHE A 548 24.37 8.20 20.71
C PHE A 548 25.82 8.50 21.06
N VAL A 549 26.30 9.69 20.71
CA VAL A 549 27.68 10.10 21.00
C VAL A 549 27.87 10.40 22.49
N GLY A 550 26.81 10.80 23.19
CA GLY A 550 26.82 11.14 24.61
C GLY A 550 27.26 12.58 24.88
N VAL A 551 26.87 13.51 24.00
CA VAL A 551 27.18 14.95 24.09
C VAL A 551 25.90 15.77 23.93
N GLU A 552 25.91 17.03 24.36
CA GLU A 552 24.79 17.94 24.12
C GLU A 552 24.78 18.44 22.65
N PRO A 553 23.61 18.78 22.06
CA PRO A 553 23.53 19.21 20.66
C PRO A 553 24.41 20.42 20.31
N ASP A 554 24.61 21.35 21.24
CA ASP A 554 25.50 22.50 21.08
C ASP A 554 26.98 22.11 21.02
N GLN A 555 27.38 21.04 21.71
CA GLN A 555 28.73 20.46 21.65
C GLN A 555 28.93 19.60 20.39
N LEU A 556 27.86 19.03 19.84
CA LEU A 556 27.91 18.26 18.60
C LEU A 556 28.09 19.14 17.37
N ARG A 557 27.47 20.33 17.32
CA ARG A 557 27.47 21.21 16.14
C ARG A 557 28.87 21.57 15.61
N PRO A 558 29.85 21.97 16.43
CA PRO A 558 31.21 22.23 15.93
C PRO A 558 31.83 21.00 15.25
N THR A 559 31.53 19.80 15.75
CA THR A 559 32.00 18.55 15.14
C THR A 559 31.30 18.28 13.81
N LEU A 560 29.98 18.52 13.72
CA LEU A 560 29.24 18.43 12.45
C LEU A 560 29.71 19.46 11.42
N GLU A 561 30.05 20.67 11.86
CA GLU A 561 30.63 21.72 11.01
C GLU A 561 32.02 21.33 10.50
N ALA A 562 32.87 20.78 11.38
CA ALA A 562 34.18 20.27 10.99
C ALA A 562 34.09 19.09 10.01
N LEU A 563 33.09 18.22 10.19
CA LEU A 563 32.84 17.06 9.33
C LEU A 563 31.96 17.37 8.12
N ALA A 564 31.53 18.63 7.90
CA ALA A 564 30.51 18.97 6.91
C ALA A 564 30.84 18.53 5.47
N HIS A 565 32.14 18.39 5.13
CA HIS A 565 32.59 17.91 3.82
C HIS A 565 32.30 16.41 3.59
N PHE A 566 32.08 15.65 4.65
CA PHE A 566 31.79 14.22 4.62
C PHE A 566 30.30 13.92 4.88
N LEU A 567 29.47 14.95 5.03
CA LEU A 567 28.09 14.81 5.47
C LEU A 567 27.11 15.39 4.46
N GLU A 568 26.04 14.66 4.22
CA GLU A 568 24.82 15.19 3.62
C GLU A 568 23.84 15.59 4.73
N ALA A 569 23.29 16.79 4.60
CA ALA A 569 22.30 17.32 5.53
C ALA A 569 21.06 17.77 4.78
N ASP A 570 19.87 17.42 5.28
CA ASP A 570 18.59 17.87 4.71
C ASP A 570 18.41 19.39 4.92
N ARG A 571 18.91 20.17 3.95
CA ARG A 571 18.87 21.65 3.98
C ARG A 571 17.45 22.21 3.79
N SER A 572 16.45 21.38 3.47
CA SER A 572 15.05 21.81 3.42
C SER A 572 14.48 22.07 4.83
N ARG A 573 15.13 21.52 5.86
CA ARG A 573 14.77 21.67 7.27
C ARG A 573 15.60 22.77 7.97
N PRO A 574 15.04 23.41 9.02
CA PRO A 574 15.81 24.32 9.85
C PRO A 574 16.98 23.58 10.54
N PRO A 575 18.10 24.26 10.90
CA PRO A 575 19.29 23.63 11.46
C PRO A 575 19.03 22.61 12.58
N SER A 576 18.21 22.97 13.56
CA SER A 576 17.87 22.12 14.71
C SER A 576 17.01 20.89 14.37
N GLN A 577 16.49 20.78 13.15
CA GLN A 577 15.70 19.66 12.66
C GLN A 577 16.36 18.97 11.46
N ARG A 578 17.60 19.35 11.13
CA ARG A 578 18.35 18.70 10.07
C ARG A 578 18.58 17.25 10.43
N ARG A 579 18.57 16.43 9.40
CA ARG A 579 19.00 15.03 9.46
C ARG A 579 20.29 14.88 8.68
N TYR A 580 21.16 14.03 9.18
CA TYR A 580 22.52 13.85 8.70
C TYR A 580 22.73 12.40 8.24
N THR A 581 23.50 12.25 7.19
CA THR A 581 24.05 10.97 6.72
C THR A 581 25.45 11.21 6.15
N ILE A 582 26.22 10.14 5.97
CA ILE A 582 27.49 10.22 5.25
C ILE A 582 27.20 10.47 3.78
N TYR A 583 27.96 11.38 3.17
CA TYR A 583 27.75 11.82 1.79
C TYR A 583 27.87 10.69 0.75
N HIS A 584 28.71 9.67 1.01
CA HIS A 584 28.88 8.55 0.09
C HIS A 584 29.28 7.27 0.83
N SER A 585 28.72 6.13 0.40
CA SER A 585 28.93 4.83 1.04
C SER A 585 30.37 4.32 0.97
N SER A 586 31.18 4.79 0.01
CA SER A 586 32.63 4.51 -0.05
C SER A 586 33.37 5.03 1.18
N PHE A 587 32.98 6.20 1.68
CA PHE A 587 33.63 6.79 2.85
C PHE A 587 33.21 6.09 4.14
N ALA A 588 31.94 5.69 4.25
CA ALA A 588 31.47 4.83 5.34
C ALA A 588 32.26 3.50 5.37
N SER A 589 32.35 2.82 4.22
CA SER A 589 33.10 1.57 4.08
C SER A 589 34.60 1.74 4.38
N PHE A 590 35.21 2.83 3.92
CA PHE A 590 36.60 3.18 4.26
C PHE A 590 36.79 3.29 5.77
N LEU A 591 35.93 4.04 6.46
CA LEU A 591 36.05 4.27 7.91
C LEU A 591 35.90 3.00 8.74
N LEU A 592 35.08 2.04 8.29
CA LEU A 592 34.79 0.81 9.04
C LEU A 592 35.88 -0.27 8.87
N ASP A 593 36.75 -0.12 7.86
CA ASP A 593 37.82 -1.06 7.53
C ASP A 593 39.16 -0.65 8.20
N PRO A 594 39.76 -1.52 9.04
CA PRO A 594 40.99 -1.20 9.76
C PRO A 594 42.21 -1.02 8.85
N ASP A 595 42.30 -1.78 7.77
CA ASP A 595 43.46 -1.77 6.87
C ASP A 595 43.43 -0.53 5.97
N ARG A 596 42.23 -0.05 5.64
CA ARG A 596 42.03 1.13 4.78
C ARG A 596 42.12 2.44 5.53
N ALA A 597 41.41 2.58 6.67
CA ALA A 597 41.36 3.84 7.41
C ALA A 597 42.52 4.07 8.38
N ALA A 598 43.35 3.05 8.65
CA ALA A 598 44.51 3.14 9.52
C ALA A 598 44.18 3.85 10.86
N ARG A 599 44.82 5.00 11.15
CA ARG A 599 44.60 5.77 12.39
C ARG A 599 43.21 6.41 12.51
N TYR A 600 42.45 6.47 11.42
CA TYR A 600 41.09 7.01 11.39
C TYR A 600 40.00 5.95 11.51
N TRP A 601 40.40 4.68 11.62
CA TRP A 601 39.50 3.55 11.70
C TRP A 601 38.46 3.70 12.82
N CYS A 602 37.21 3.48 12.43
CA CYS A 602 36.06 3.43 13.29
C CYS A 602 35.61 1.98 13.41
N ARG A 603 36.03 1.29 14.47
CA ARG A 603 35.64 -0.11 14.72
C ARG A 603 34.11 -0.29 14.66
N GLU A 604 33.63 -1.00 13.64
CA GLU A 604 32.20 -1.15 13.32
C GLU A 604 31.38 -1.63 14.51
N ALA A 605 31.78 -2.76 15.11
CA ALA A 605 31.12 -3.29 16.30
C ALA A 605 31.03 -2.23 17.44
N GLY A 606 32.06 -1.41 17.61
CA GLY A 606 32.08 -0.33 18.60
C GLY A 606 31.07 0.79 18.31
N GLN A 607 30.76 1.06 17.05
CA GLN A 607 29.77 2.05 16.66
C GLN A 607 28.34 1.52 16.84
N HIS A 608 28.10 0.24 16.52
CA HIS A 608 26.84 -0.44 16.87
C HIS A 608 26.61 -0.43 18.38
N GLN A 609 27.63 -0.82 19.15
CA GLN A 609 27.62 -0.84 20.63
C GLN A 609 27.36 0.54 21.26
N ARG A 610 27.71 1.61 20.55
CA ARG A 610 27.44 2.99 21.00
C ARG A 610 25.94 3.29 20.98
N ILE A 611 25.27 2.93 19.88
CA ILE A 611 23.81 3.09 19.72
C ILE A 611 23.08 2.22 20.75
N THR A 612 23.43 0.94 20.84
CA THR A 612 22.79 0.00 21.78
C THR A 612 23.07 0.39 23.23
N GLY A 613 24.30 0.82 23.55
CA GLY A 613 24.72 1.26 24.87
C GLY A 613 23.98 2.51 25.35
N PHE A 614 23.66 3.45 24.46
CA PHE A 614 22.79 4.58 24.79
C PHE A 614 21.42 4.09 25.26
N TYR A 615 20.74 3.25 24.47
CA TYR A 615 19.41 2.75 24.82
C TYR A 615 19.42 1.89 26.09
N ALA A 616 20.41 1.00 26.23
CA ALA A 616 20.57 0.18 27.42
C ALA A 616 20.72 1.05 28.68
N ARG A 617 21.58 2.09 28.67
CA ARG A 617 21.70 3.03 29.80
C ARG A 617 20.42 3.82 30.04
N ARG A 618 19.80 4.33 28.97
CA ARG A 618 18.60 5.17 29.01
C ARG A 618 17.40 4.45 29.63
N TRP A 619 17.34 3.14 29.49
CA TRP A 619 16.26 2.29 30.03
C TRP A 619 16.66 1.47 31.26
N GLY A 620 17.83 1.71 31.86
CA GLY A 620 18.22 1.12 33.14
C GLY A 620 18.90 -0.26 33.06
N GLY A 621 19.33 -0.67 31.87
CA GLY A 621 20.12 -1.88 31.61
C GLY A 621 19.28 -3.04 31.08
N LEU A 622 19.81 -3.74 30.06
CA LEU A 622 19.18 -4.93 29.47
C LEU A 622 19.10 -6.09 30.46
N GLU A 623 20.18 -6.31 31.22
CA GLU A 623 20.24 -7.37 32.24
C GLU A 623 19.22 -7.19 33.38
N ARG A 624 18.69 -5.97 33.56
CA ARG A 624 17.65 -5.67 34.56
C ARG A 624 16.24 -5.66 33.96
N GLY A 625 16.08 -6.11 32.70
CA GLY A 625 14.80 -6.14 32.02
C GLY A 625 14.25 -4.77 31.61
N LEU A 626 15.14 -3.79 31.36
CA LEU A 626 14.76 -2.45 30.83
C LEU A 626 13.68 -1.70 31.64
N PRO A 627 13.86 -1.51 32.96
CA PRO A 627 12.82 -0.91 33.83
C PRO A 627 12.38 0.51 33.40
N GLY A 628 13.25 1.26 32.73
CA GLY A 628 12.94 2.61 32.23
C GLY A 628 12.03 2.65 31.00
N LEU A 629 11.77 1.50 30.37
CA LEU A 629 10.94 1.38 29.16
C LEU A 629 9.42 1.41 29.47
N ALA A 630 9.04 1.26 30.74
CA ALA A 630 7.65 1.32 31.19
C ALA A 630 6.94 2.66 30.89
N SER A 631 7.70 3.75 30.68
CA SER A 631 7.12 5.08 30.43
C SER A 631 6.72 5.29 28.95
N PRO A 632 5.54 5.87 28.65
CA PRO A 632 5.12 6.16 27.27
C PRO A 632 6.06 7.10 26.49
N LYS A 633 6.77 7.99 27.20
CA LYS A 633 7.78 8.87 26.58
C LYS A 633 9.00 8.10 26.12
N ALA A 634 9.43 7.07 26.87
CA ALA A 634 10.56 6.23 26.48
C ALA A 634 10.28 5.46 25.17
N ARG A 635 9.01 5.08 24.93
CA ARG A 635 8.59 4.36 23.72
C ARG A 635 8.54 5.23 22.46
N LYS A 636 8.49 6.56 22.60
CA LYS A 636 8.52 7.50 21.47
C LYS A 636 9.90 8.09 21.22
N LEU A 637 10.91 7.65 21.97
CA LEU A 637 12.27 8.15 21.85
C LEU A 637 12.77 7.93 20.41
N HIS A 638 13.39 8.97 19.84
CA HIS A 638 14.01 8.91 18.51
C HIS A 638 13.05 8.44 17.41
N ASP A 639 11.80 8.90 17.44
CA ASP A 639 10.75 8.52 16.48
C ASP A 639 10.56 6.98 16.35
N GLY A 640 10.81 6.25 17.44
CA GLY A 640 10.68 4.79 17.46
C GLY A 640 11.82 4.03 16.75
N TYR A 641 12.94 4.69 16.44
CA TYR A 641 14.14 4.05 15.88
C TYR A 641 14.55 2.73 16.57
N PRO A 642 14.58 2.62 17.92
CA PRO A 642 15.05 1.37 18.53
C PRO A 642 14.10 0.20 18.26
N PHE A 643 12.78 0.42 18.18
CA PHE A 643 11.82 -0.63 17.84
C PHE A 643 11.96 -1.14 16.40
N ARG A 644 12.67 -0.39 15.55
CA ARG A 644 12.97 -0.76 14.17
C ARG A 644 14.34 -1.43 13.99
N SER A 645 15.33 -1.02 14.75
CA SER A 645 16.74 -1.32 14.42
C SER A 645 17.60 -1.81 15.59
N LEU A 646 17.09 -1.81 16.84
CA LEU A 646 17.94 -2.13 18.00
C LEU A 646 18.45 -3.57 17.99
N SER A 647 17.60 -4.54 17.66
CA SER A 647 17.98 -5.95 17.54
C SER A 647 19.08 -6.16 16.49
N THR A 648 18.98 -5.51 15.34
CA THR A 648 20.02 -5.51 14.31
C THR A 648 21.32 -4.88 14.80
N HIS A 649 21.28 -3.76 15.54
CA HIS A 649 22.50 -3.18 16.09
C HIS A 649 23.15 -4.09 17.15
N LEU A 650 22.36 -4.80 17.96
CA LEU A 650 22.90 -5.76 18.92
C LEU A 650 23.60 -6.93 18.21
N ARG A 651 22.98 -7.46 17.14
CA ARG A 651 23.57 -8.53 16.32
C ARG A 651 24.88 -8.09 15.65
N LEU A 652 24.84 -7.02 14.84
CA LEU A 652 26.02 -6.51 14.13
C LEU A 652 27.09 -5.93 15.07
N GLY A 653 26.71 -5.55 16.30
CA GLY A 653 27.63 -5.17 17.36
C GLY A 653 28.33 -6.35 18.04
N GLY A 654 27.98 -7.59 17.70
CA GLY A 654 28.45 -8.80 18.38
C GLY A 654 27.93 -8.94 19.82
N GLU A 655 26.85 -8.23 20.17
CA GLU A 655 26.26 -8.23 21.51
C GLU A 655 25.14 -9.28 21.62
N HIS A 656 25.41 -10.53 21.19
CA HIS A 656 24.41 -11.59 21.08
C HIS A 656 23.67 -11.89 22.39
N GLU A 657 24.38 -11.96 23.52
CA GLU A 657 23.74 -12.16 24.83
C GLU A 657 22.80 -11.00 25.20
N LYS A 658 23.11 -9.77 24.79
CA LYS A 658 22.22 -8.62 24.98
C LYS A 658 21.02 -8.65 24.03
N LEU A 659 21.19 -9.19 22.82
CA LEU A 659 20.08 -9.45 21.89
C LEU A 659 19.13 -10.50 22.47
N PHE A 660 19.64 -11.60 23.01
CA PHE A 660 18.83 -12.63 23.66
C PHE A 660 18.10 -12.07 24.88
N ALA A 661 18.81 -11.32 25.74
CA ALA A 661 18.18 -10.63 26.88
C ALA A 661 17.13 -9.59 26.45
N LEU A 662 17.30 -8.93 25.30
CA LEU A 662 16.31 -7.98 24.77
C LEU A 662 15.01 -8.69 24.40
N VAL A 663 15.09 -9.76 23.60
CA VAL A 663 13.89 -10.47 23.11
C VAL A 663 13.21 -11.30 24.20
N GLU A 664 13.93 -11.65 25.26
CA GLU A 664 13.41 -12.34 26.44
C GLU A 664 12.88 -11.40 27.52
N ALA A 665 13.09 -10.08 27.39
CA ALA A 665 12.60 -9.11 28.37
C ALA A 665 11.10 -8.81 28.17
N ASP A 666 10.29 -9.10 29.18
CA ASP A 666 8.84 -8.79 29.18
C ASP A 666 8.56 -7.31 28.86
N ALA A 667 9.34 -6.40 29.44
CA ALA A 667 9.17 -4.96 29.19
C ALA A 667 9.42 -4.57 27.73
N TRP A 668 10.32 -5.27 27.02
CA TRP A 668 10.57 -5.04 25.60
C TRP A 668 9.41 -5.57 24.76
N TYR A 669 8.96 -6.81 25.04
CA TYR A 669 7.80 -7.40 24.40
C TYR A 669 6.56 -6.51 24.56
N GLU A 670 6.23 -6.09 25.79
CA GLU A 670 5.10 -5.20 26.05
C GLU A 670 5.22 -3.86 25.31
N ALA A 671 6.43 -3.30 25.24
CA ALA A 671 6.67 -2.04 24.55
C ALA A 671 6.53 -2.19 23.03
N GLN A 672 7.04 -3.27 22.44
CA GLN A 672 6.85 -3.61 21.04
C GLN A 672 5.36 -3.82 20.73
N MET A 673 4.65 -4.62 21.53
CA MET A 673 3.21 -4.84 21.37
C MET A 673 2.38 -3.58 21.57
N THR A 674 2.85 -2.61 22.35
CA THR A 674 2.17 -1.31 22.44
C THR A 674 2.43 -0.43 21.22
N ALA A 675 3.64 -0.48 20.66
CA ALA A 675 4.04 0.34 19.52
C ALA A 675 3.48 -0.20 18.20
N ASP A 676 3.55 -1.51 18.03
CA ASP A 676 2.99 -2.29 16.92
C ASP A 676 2.25 -3.51 17.49
N PRO A 677 0.94 -3.37 17.74
CA PRO A 677 0.15 -4.42 18.33
C PRO A 677 -0.13 -5.58 17.36
N SER A 678 0.31 -5.46 16.10
CA SER A 678 0.33 -6.58 15.15
C SER A 678 1.47 -7.57 15.40
N ALA A 679 2.38 -7.32 16.35
CA ALA A 679 3.57 -8.12 16.65
C ALA A 679 4.64 -8.21 15.54
N ALA A 680 4.47 -7.56 14.38
CA ALA A 680 5.39 -7.71 13.26
C ALA A 680 6.81 -7.23 13.57
N THR A 681 6.95 -6.11 14.28
CA THR A 681 8.28 -5.63 14.71
C THR A 681 8.97 -6.57 15.67
N PHE A 682 8.24 -7.22 16.59
CA PHE A 682 8.81 -8.16 17.55
C PHE A 682 9.17 -9.51 16.90
N LEU A 683 8.37 -9.97 15.91
CA LEU A 683 8.73 -11.13 15.09
C LEU A 683 10.06 -10.94 14.35
N ARG A 684 10.35 -9.71 13.89
CA ARG A 684 11.67 -9.38 13.32
C ARG A 684 12.78 -9.45 14.37
N ASP A 685 12.54 -9.01 15.61
CA ASP A 685 13.53 -9.12 16.68
C ASP A 685 13.83 -10.60 17.00
N LEU A 686 12.80 -11.45 17.05
CA LEU A 686 12.97 -12.91 17.18
C LEU A 686 13.76 -13.50 16.02
N THR A 687 13.54 -13.01 14.80
CA THR A 687 14.31 -13.43 13.61
C THR A 687 15.79 -13.06 13.75
N GLN A 688 16.10 -11.85 14.23
CA GLN A 688 17.48 -11.44 14.49
C GLN A 688 18.16 -12.32 15.55
N ALA A 689 17.44 -12.66 16.61
CA ALA A 689 17.93 -13.56 17.66
C ALA A 689 18.15 -14.99 17.14
N TRP A 690 17.24 -15.49 16.30
CA TRP A 690 17.39 -16.78 15.65
C TRP A 690 18.64 -16.80 14.76
N GLN A 691 18.79 -15.84 13.84
CA GLN A 691 19.96 -15.76 12.95
C GLN A 691 21.29 -15.71 13.73
N ALA A 692 21.34 -14.91 14.81
CA ALA A 692 22.52 -14.86 15.66
C ALA A 692 22.85 -16.23 16.30
N THR A 693 21.82 -17.02 16.63
CA THR A 693 22.00 -18.37 17.19
C THR A 693 22.51 -19.34 16.13
N GLU A 694 21.99 -19.27 14.91
CA GLU A 694 22.47 -20.08 13.78
C GLU A 694 23.92 -19.75 13.42
N GLU A 695 24.29 -18.46 13.45
CA GLU A 695 25.66 -17.99 13.21
C GLU A 695 26.63 -18.55 14.26
N ILE A 696 26.29 -18.44 15.56
CA ILE A 696 27.09 -19.02 16.65
C ILE A 696 27.22 -20.54 16.49
N ASN A 697 26.14 -21.23 16.15
CA ASN A 697 26.13 -22.67 15.95
C ASN A 697 26.99 -23.08 14.74
N ALA A 698 26.91 -22.35 13.63
CA ALA A 698 27.71 -22.60 12.44
C ALA A 698 29.21 -22.43 12.73
N GLU A 699 29.60 -21.32 13.38
CA GLU A 699 30.99 -21.06 13.81
C GLU A 699 31.51 -22.20 14.70
N TRP A 700 30.71 -22.65 15.65
CA TRP A 700 31.07 -23.77 16.53
C TRP A 700 31.29 -25.09 15.76
N LEU A 701 30.46 -25.39 14.76
CA LEU A 701 30.62 -26.59 13.94
C LEU A 701 31.87 -26.54 13.06
N GLU A 702 32.23 -25.36 12.55
CA GLU A 702 33.46 -25.17 11.78
C GLU A 702 34.71 -25.34 12.67
N GLU A 703 34.72 -24.76 13.86
CA GLU A 703 35.84 -24.88 14.80
C GLU A 703 36.05 -26.32 15.30
N THR A 704 34.98 -27.12 15.35
CA THR A 704 34.99 -28.50 15.87
C THR A 704 35.04 -29.57 14.77
N ASP A 705 35.22 -29.17 13.50
CA ASP A 705 35.28 -30.06 12.32
C ASP A 705 34.08 -31.05 12.24
N GLY A 706 32.93 -30.64 12.80
CA GLY A 706 31.70 -31.43 12.81
C GLY A 706 31.71 -32.68 13.71
N ASP A 707 32.60 -32.78 14.71
CA ASP A 707 32.70 -33.94 15.59
C ASP A 707 31.36 -34.27 16.30
N ALA A 708 31.05 -35.56 16.40
CA ALA A 708 29.86 -36.06 17.09
C ALA A 708 29.88 -35.77 18.60
N GLU A 709 31.07 -35.67 19.21
CA GLU A 709 31.23 -35.24 20.61
C GLU A 709 30.95 -33.74 20.80
N ALA A 710 31.26 -32.90 19.81
CA ALA A 710 30.98 -31.45 19.86
C ALA A 710 29.48 -31.15 19.96
N ARG A 711 28.63 -32.01 19.39
CA ARG A 711 27.16 -31.91 19.50
C ARG A 711 26.60 -32.26 20.88
N GLN A 712 27.43 -32.82 21.77
CA GLN A 712 27.07 -33.09 23.17
C GLN A 712 27.55 -31.98 24.12
N HIS A 713 28.22 -30.93 23.58
CA HIS A 713 28.70 -29.81 24.38
C HIS A 713 27.52 -28.98 24.94
N PRO A 714 27.60 -28.47 26.18
CA PRO A 714 26.55 -27.67 26.79
C PRO A 714 26.22 -26.39 25.99
N GLU A 715 27.20 -25.76 25.35
CA GLU A 715 27.00 -24.53 24.57
C GLU A 715 26.22 -24.80 23.28
N TRP A 716 26.53 -25.87 22.57
CA TRP A 716 25.73 -26.34 21.42
C TRP A 716 24.28 -26.65 21.84
N THR A 717 24.12 -27.34 22.98
CA THR A 717 22.78 -27.67 23.51
C THR A 717 21.99 -26.41 23.88
N GLN A 718 22.66 -25.37 24.42
CA GLN A 718 22.04 -24.07 24.71
C GLN A 718 21.66 -23.33 23.42
N GLY A 719 22.51 -23.34 22.40
CA GLY A 719 22.22 -22.79 21.08
C GLY A 719 20.99 -23.42 20.45
N LEU A 720 20.94 -24.75 20.37
CA LEU A 720 19.75 -25.48 19.88
C LEU A 720 18.50 -25.17 20.73
N GLY A 721 18.65 -25.07 22.05
CA GLY A 721 17.56 -24.67 22.95
C GLY A 721 17.01 -23.27 22.65
N ARG A 722 17.88 -22.32 22.27
CA ARG A 722 17.48 -20.96 21.84
C ARG A 722 16.78 -20.98 20.47
N GLU A 723 17.28 -21.73 19.49
CA GLU A 723 16.59 -21.89 18.19
C GLU A 723 15.17 -22.43 18.38
N VAL A 724 15.02 -23.52 19.14
CA VAL A 724 13.69 -24.10 19.45
C VAL A 724 12.81 -23.08 20.18
N ARG A 725 13.36 -22.32 21.14
CA ARG A 725 12.62 -21.28 21.85
C ARG A 725 12.10 -20.20 20.90
N TYR A 726 12.92 -19.68 19.99
CA TYR A 726 12.52 -18.62 19.06
C TYR A 726 11.55 -19.13 17.99
N ALA A 727 11.71 -20.38 17.54
CA ALA A 727 10.72 -21.04 16.68
C ALA A 727 9.35 -21.17 17.38
N VAL A 728 9.33 -21.64 18.63
CA VAL A 728 8.09 -21.76 19.43
C VAL A 728 7.48 -20.40 19.74
N ALA A 729 8.28 -19.38 20.08
CA ALA A 729 7.80 -18.02 20.32
C ALA A 729 7.15 -17.42 19.06
N THR A 730 7.80 -17.59 17.91
CA THR A 730 7.27 -17.19 16.59
C THR A 730 5.94 -17.87 16.29
N ALA A 731 5.88 -19.20 16.42
CA ALA A 731 4.65 -19.98 16.23
C ALA A 731 3.53 -19.57 17.20
N THR A 732 3.90 -19.22 18.44
CA THR A 732 2.95 -18.77 19.47
C THR A 732 2.33 -17.42 19.10
N LEU A 733 3.12 -16.46 18.62
CA LEU A 733 2.61 -15.15 18.18
C LEU A 733 1.67 -15.29 16.99
N HIS A 734 2.03 -16.11 16.00
CA HIS A 734 1.12 -16.45 14.91
C HIS A 734 -0.18 -17.07 15.44
N SER A 735 -0.10 -18.04 16.36
CA SER A 735 -1.30 -18.64 16.98
C SER A 735 -2.15 -17.63 17.75
N LEU A 736 -1.54 -16.66 18.44
CA LEU A 736 -2.24 -15.58 19.14
C LEU A 736 -3.01 -14.68 18.18
N SER A 737 -2.42 -14.35 17.03
CA SER A 737 -3.12 -13.60 15.97
C SER A 737 -4.38 -14.34 15.51
N GLY A 738 -4.33 -15.67 15.39
CA GLY A 738 -5.50 -16.51 15.08
C GLY A 738 -6.56 -16.59 16.19
N LYS A 739 -6.23 -16.23 17.43
CA LYS A 739 -7.18 -16.23 18.56
C LYS A 739 -7.88 -14.88 18.77
N LEU A 740 -7.47 -13.84 18.06
CA LEU A 740 -8.13 -12.53 18.14
C LEU A 740 -9.49 -12.59 17.45
N PRO A 741 -10.62 -12.39 18.17
CA PRO A 741 -11.94 -12.42 17.54
C PRO A 741 -12.09 -11.29 16.53
N ALA A 742 -12.70 -11.55 15.37
CA ALA A 742 -12.89 -10.50 14.37
C ALA A 742 -13.70 -9.32 14.91
N ALA A 743 -14.69 -9.57 15.77
CA ALA A 743 -15.46 -8.51 16.45
C ALA A 743 -14.57 -7.56 17.28
N LEU A 744 -13.49 -8.06 17.89
CA LEU A 744 -12.52 -7.24 18.60
C LEU A 744 -11.70 -6.39 17.62
N LEU A 745 -11.24 -6.99 16.51
CA LEU A 745 -10.51 -6.27 15.46
C LEU A 745 -11.37 -5.17 14.81
N VAL A 746 -12.66 -5.43 14.55
CA VAL A 746 -13.65 -4.43 14.11
C VAL A 746 -13.73 -3.29 15.11
N ALA A 747 -13.86 -3.60 16.40
CA ALA A 747 -13.97 -2.59 17.45
C ALA A 747 -12.71 -1.72 17.50
N LEU A 748 -11.51 -2.34 17.50
CA LEU A 748 -10.22 -1.65 17.53
C LEU A 748 -10.01 -0.75 16.31
N ALA A 749 -10.41 -1.20 15.12
CA ALA A 749 -10.38 -0.40 13.90
C ALA A 749 -11.36 0.79 13.95
N THR A 750 -12.57 0.55 14.46
CA THR A 750 -13.63 1.56 14.53
C THR A 750 -13.31 2.66 15.54
N THR A 751 -12.69 2.31 16.68
CA THR A 751 -12.24 3.28 17.68
C THR A 751 -10.95 3.99 17.27
N GLY A 752 -10.26 3.52 16.23
CA GLY A 752 -8.98 4.05 15.77
C GLY A 752 -7.80 3.71 16.69
N GLU A 753 -7.97 2.77 17.62
CA GLU A 753 -6.90 2.26 18.48
C GLU A 753 -5.90 1.43 17.67
N TRP A 754 -6.39 0.73 16.65
CA TRP A 754 -5.56 0.07 15.63
C TRP A 754 -5.81 0.71 14.27
N THR A 755 -4.73 0.89 13.52
CA THR A 755 -4.79 1.35 12.13
C THR A 755 -5.17 0.20 11.21
N ALA A 756 -5.73 0.51 10.03
CA ALA A 756 -6.05 -0.51 9.03
C ALA A 756 -4.83 -1.40 8.65
N PRO A 757 -3.61 -0.85 8.46
CA PRO A 757 -2.42 -1.69 8.26
C PRO A 757 -2.12 -2.63 9.43
N GLN A 758 -2.27 -2.20 10.68
CA GLN A 758 -2.03 -3.07 11.85
C GLN A 758 -3.03 -4.23 11.92
N VAL A 759 -4.30 -3.95 11.62
CA VAL A 759 -5.34 -4.99 11.54
C VAL A 759 -5.03 -6.00 10.45
N LEU A 760 -4.70 -5.52 9.24
CA LEU A 760 -4.35 -6.38 8.12
C LEU A 760 -3.07 -7.19 8.39
N THR A 761 -2.04 -6.58 8.97
CA THR A 761 -0.81 -7.28 9.36
C THR A 761 -1.09 -8.38 10.36
N ALA A 762 -1.92 -8.14 11.39
CA ALA A 762 -2.31 -9.17 12.35
C ALA A 762 -3.10 -10.30 11.70
N VAL A 763 -4.04 -9.98 10.79
CA VAL A 763 -4.80 -10.99 10.03
C VAL A 763 -3.88 -11.82 9.13
N SER A 764 -2.90 -11.19 8.46
CA SER A 764 -1.93 -11.90 7.60
C SER A 764 -1.07 -12.90 8.38
N GLN A 765 -0.93 -12.72 9.69
CA GLN A 765 -0.18 -13.61 10.58
C GLN A 765 -0.99 -14.80 11.09
N ILE A 766 -2.31 -14.86 10.83
CA ILE A 766 -3.16 -15.99 11.24
C ILE A 766 -2.66 -17.27 10.55
N PRO A 767 -2.34 -18.36 11.28
CA PRO A 767 -1.65 -19.52 10.71
C PRO A 767 -2.52 -20.29 9.71
N THR A 768 -3.82 -20.40 9.96
CA THR A 768 -4.71 -21.22 9.15
C THR A 768 -5.37 -20.37 8.06
N VAL A 769 -5.51 -20.95 6.86
CA VAL A 769 -6.13 -20.30 5.71
C VAL A 769 -7.62 -20.02 5.97
N TRP A 770 -8.31 -20.94 6.64
CA TRP A 770 -9.73 -20.82 6.96
C TRP A 770 -10.01 -19.71 7.97
N ASP A 771 -9.30 -19.67 9.10
CA ASP A 771 -9.54 -18.66 10.13
C ASP A 771 -9.19 -17.26 9.61
N ARG A 772 -8.15 -17.17 8.77
CA ARG A 772 -7.78 -15.92 8.08
C ARG A 772 -8.90 -15.45 7.15
N PHE A 773 -9.43 -16.36 6.32
CA PHE A 773 -10.54 -16.08 5.42
C PHE A 773 -11.77 -15.59 6.20
N GLU A 774 -12.18 -16.34 7.22
CA GLU A 774 -13.36 -16.04 8.01
C GLU A 774 -13.24 -14.67 8.70
N THR A 775 -12.05 -14.38 9.25
CA THR A 775 -11.77 -13.08 9.88
C THR A 775 -11.88 -11.93 8.87
N LEU A 776 -11.34 -12.07 7.66
CA LEU A 776 -11.45 -11.05 6.60
C LEU A 776 -12.89 -10.81 6.17
N ILE A 777 -13.69 -11.87 6.02
CA ILE A 777 -15.11 -11.77 5.69
C ILE A 777 -15.86 -11.01 6.77
N GLN A 778 -15.66 -11.36 8.05
CA GLN A 778 -16.29 -10.65 9.16
C GLN A 778 -15.87 -9.18 9.25
N LEU A 779 -14.58 -8.88 8.98
CA LEU A 779 -14.07 -7.50 8.93
C LEU A 779 -14.67 -6.71 7.77
N ALA A 780 -14.75 -7.29 6.58
CA ALA A 780 -15.31 -6.65 5.39
C ALA A 780 -16.82 -6.38 5.55
N ASP A 781 -17.55 -7.31 6.18
CA ASP A 781 -18.99 -7.16 6.45
C ASP A 781 -19.31 -6.13 7.55
N SER A 782 -18.30 -5.71 8.31
CA SER A 782 -18.48 -4.78 9.43
C SER A 782 -18.70 -3.32 8.98
N THR A 783 -19.08 -2.45 9.91
CA THR A 783 -19.17 -0.99 9.67
C THR A 783 -17.86 -0.24 9.85
N ALA A 784 -16.75 -0.94 10.14
CA ALA A 784 -15.47 -0.30 10.41
C ALA A 784 -14.90 0.41 9.16
N PRO A 785 -14.13 1.51 9.34
CA PRO A 785 -13.47 2.23 8.24
C PRO A 785 -12.22 1.49 7.75
N LEU A 786 -12.42 0.25 7.28
CA LEU A 786 -11.38 -0.64 6.79
C LEU A 786 -11.39 -0.69 5.25
N PRO A 787 -10.26 -1.07 4.62
CA PRO A 787 -10.17 -1.26 3.17
C PRO A 787 -10.92 -2.53 2.75
N LYS A 788 -12.26 -2.44 2.69
CA LYS A 788 -13.14 -3.61 2.51
C LYS A 788 -12.93 -4.32 1.18
N VAL A 789 -12.66 -3.57 0.11
CA VAL A 789 -12.44 -4.14 -1.22
C VAL A 789 -11.16 -4.96 -1.22
N GLU A 790 -10.11 -4.45 -0.59
CA GLU A 790 -8.84 -5.14 -0.39
C GLU A 790 -9.02 -6.41 0.45
N MET A 791 -9.77 -6.33 1.54
CA MET A 791 -10.08 -7.49 2.39
C MET A 791 -10.88 -8.56 1.65
N LEU A 792 -11.84 -8.16 0.81
CA LEU A 792 -12.61 -9.11 -0.01
C LEU A 792 -11.76 -9.74 -1.10
N ARG A 793 -10.83 -9.00 -1.71
CA ARG A 793 -9.82 -9.59 -2.61
C ARG A 793 -8.96 -10.60 -1.87
N GLU A 794 -8.51 -10.26 -0.67
CA GLU A 794 -7.73 -11.12 0.20
C GLU A 794 -8.51 -12.38 0.62
N ALA A 795 -9.79 -12.25 0.92
CA ALA A 795 -10.64 -13.39 1.24
C ALA A 795 -10.87 -14.28 0.00
N LEU A 796 -11.03 -13.70 -1.19
CA LEU A 796 -11.19 -14.46 -2.45
C LEU A 796 -9.92 -15.24 -2.75
N THR A 797 -8.79 -14.62 -2.43
CA THR A 797 -7.47 -15.21 -2.51
C THR A 797 -7.40 -16.52 -1.70
N LEU A 798 -7.77 -16.44 -0.42
CA LEU A 798 -7.71 -17.57 0.50
C LEU A 798 -8.74 -18.64 0.13
N ALA A 799 -9.95 -18.24 -0.24
CA ALA A 799 -11.02 -19.16 -0.62
C ALA A 799 -10.63 -20.05 -1.81
N ARG A 800 -9.94 -19.49 -2.83
CA ARG A 800 -9.53 -20.20 -4.04
C ARG A 800 -8.58 -21.38 -3.82
N THR A 801 -7.98 -21.46 -2.65
CA THR A 801 -6.84 -22.35 -2.39
C THR A 801 -7.07 -23.30 -1.25
N MET A 802 -8.26 -23.22 -0.67
CA MET A 802 -8.85 -24.28 0.09
C MET A 802 -9.10 -25.51 -0.81
N PRO A 803 -9.01 -26.73 -0.25
CA PRO A 803 -9.25 -27.96 -1.00
C PRO A 803 -10.70 -28.06 -1.50
N GLU A 804 -10.89 -28.65 -2.68
CA GLU A 804 -12.22 -28.86 -3.29
C GLU A 804 -13.02 -29.99 -2.65
N ARG A 805 -12.37 -30.97 -2.01
CA ARG A 805 -13.01 -32.09 -1.30
C ARG A 805 -12.55 -32.13 0.15
N SER A 806 -13.48 -32.40 1.05
CA SER A 806 -13.17 -32.84 2.42
C SER A 806 -13.63 -34.28 2.60
N ASP A 807 -13.06 -34.98 3.58
CA ASP A 807 -13.49 -36.33 3.99
C ASP A 807 -14.94 -36.37 4.53
N LEU A 808 -15.55 -35.20 4.77
CA LEU A 808 -16.87 -35.01 5.37
C LEU A 808 -17.95 -34.55 4.36
N GLY A 809 -17.65 -34.56 3.05
CA GLY A 809 -18.65 -34.34 1.98
C GLY A 809 -18.99 -32.87 1.67
N SER A 810 -18.58 -31.90 2.48
CA SER A 810 -18.68 -30.46 2.16
C SER A 810 -17.35 -29.92 1.62
N SER A 811 -17.39 -29.04 0.63
CA SER A 811 -16.19 -28.42 0.03
C SER A 811 -15.88 -27.09 0.75
N PRO A 812 -14.76 -26.98 1.51
CA PRO A 812 -14.39 -25.73 2.19
C PRO A 812 -14.26 -24.56 1.19
N ARG A 813 -13.61 -24.81 0.05
CA ARG A 813 -13.51 -23.83 -1.05
C ARG A 813 -14.88 -23.30 -1.48
N ARG A 814 -15.85 -24.20 -1.66
CA ARG A 814 -17.21 -23.82 -2.05
C ARG A 814 -17.88 -22.93 -1.00
N LEU A 815 -17.86 -23.34 0.27
CA LEU A 815 -18.47 -22.58 1.36
C LEU A 815 -17.86 -21.18 1.50
N ALA A 816 -16.54 -21.07 1.39
CA ALA A 816 -15.85 -19.79 1.44
C ALA A 816 -16.23 -18.87 0.27
N LEU A 817 -16.28 -19.40 -0.96
CA LEU A 817 -16.66 -18.62 -2.14
C LEU A 817 -18.14 -18.17 -2.12
N GLU A 818 -19.04 -19.02 -1.59
CA GLU A 818 -20.46 -18.67 -1.39
C GLU A 818 -20.60 -17.50 -0.41
N GLU A 819 -19.90 -17.54 0.72
CA GLU A 819 -19.97 -16.49 1.73
C GLU A 819 -19.30 -15.19 1.26
N LEU A 820 -18.21 -15.29 0.51
CA LEU A 820 -17.54 -14.13 -0.07
C LEU A 820 -18.43 -13.40 -1.08
N ALA A 821 -19.11 -14.13 -1.97
CA ALA A 821 -20.03 -13.53 -2.93
C ALA A 821 -21.14 -12.74 -2.22
N ARG A 822 -21.68 -13.30 -1.11
CA ARG A 822 -22.70 -12.65 -0.27
C ARG A 822 -22.18 -11.33 0.30
N VAL A 823 -21.00 -11.32 0.92
CA VAL A 823 -20.45 -10.10 1.56
C VAL A 823 -19.98 -9.07 0.53
N SER A 824 -19.34 -9.47 -0.57
CA SER A 824 -18.93 -8.56 -1.65
C SER A 824 -20.10 -7.74 -2.21
N ILE A 825 -21.27 -8.37 -2.37
CA ILE A 825 -22.48 -7.69 -2.83
C ILE A 825 -23.01 -6.73 -1.77
N LYS A 826 -23.09 -7.17 -0.51
CA LYS A 826 -23.56 -6.32 0.60
C LYS A 826 -22.71 -5.06 0.77
N VAL A 827 -21.40 -5.16 0.51
CA VAL A 827 -20.45 -4.03 0.58
C VAL A 827 -20.47 -3.17 -0.70
N GLY A 828 -21.12 -3.61 -1.77
CA GLY A 828 -21.19 -2.90 -3.04
C GLY A 828 -19.92 -3.00 -3.89
N SER A 829 -19.14 -4.07 -3.75
CA SER A 829 -17.93 -4.32 -4.54
C SER A 829 -18.29 -4.98 -5.88
N GLY A 830 -17.91 -4.33 -6.98
CA GLY A 830 -18.40 -4.66 -8.33
C GLY A 830 -17.65 -5.79 -9.05
N ALA A 831 -16.43 -6.12 -8.65
CA ALA A 831 -15.57 -7.10 -9.34
C ALA A 831 -15.44 -8.43 -8.57
N GLU A 832 -15.36 -8.37 -7.24
CA GLU A 832 -15.05 -9.53 -6.41
C GLU A 832 -16.24 -10.49 -6.29
N ALA A 833 -17.48 -10.00 -6.33
CA ALA A 833 -18.67 -10.85 -6.29
C ALA A 833 -18.82 -11.75 -7.54
N PRO A 834 -18.74 -11.21 -8.78
CA PRO A 834 -18.69 -12.04 -9.99
C PRO A 834 -17.53 -13.05 -9.99
N ASP A 835 -16.35 -12.64 -9.52
CA ASP A 835 -15.16 -13.50 -9.48
C ASP A 835 -15.28 -14.64 -8.46
N ALA A 836 -15.91 -14.39 -7.32
CA ALA A 836 -16.22 -15.39 -6.31
C ALA A 836 -17.18 -16.45 -6.86
N VAL A 837 -18.27 -15.97 -7.48
CA VAL A 837 -19.26 -16.81 -8.14
C VAL A 837 -18.57 -17.69 -9.17
N THR A 838 -17.85 -17.11 -10.13
CA THR A 838 -17.17 -17.87 -11.19
C THR A 838 -16.16 -18.89 -10.64
N SER A 839 -15.50 -18.60 -9.52
CA SER A 839 -14.49 -19.47 -8.89
C SER A 839 -15.06 -20.70 -8.16
N THR A 840 -16.39 -20.82 -7.97
CA THR A 840 -17.04 -21.95 -7.26
C THR A 840 -16.94 -23.31 -8.00
N GLY A 841 -16.35 -23.31 -9.20
CA GLY A 841 -16.00 -24.51 -9.97
C GLY A 841 -17.18 -25.13 -10.71
N THR A 842 -18.26 -25.46 -10.00
CA THR A 842 -19.47 -26.03 -10.64
C THR A 842 -20.42 -24.92 -11.06
N THR A 843 -20.81 -24.93 -12.32
CA THR A 843 -21.81 -24.01 -12.88
C THR A 843 -23.13 -24.03 -12.07
N ALA A 844 -23.47 -25.13 -11.36
CA ALA A 844 -24.77 -25.28 -10.66
C ALA A 844 -24.82 -24.44 -9.41
N VAL A 845 -23.67 -24.37 -8.75
CA VAL A 845 -23.44 -23.52 -7.60
C VAL A 845 -23.40 -22.06 -8.04
N GLN A 846 -22.80 -21.74 -9.19
CA GLN A 846 -22.82 -20.38 -9.74
C GLN A 846 -24.24 -19.86 -9.94
N ALA A 847 -25.11 -20.65 -10.57
CA ALA A 847 -26.51 -20.29 -10.78
C ALA A 847 -27.28 -20.15 -9.45
N ARG A 848 -27.05 -21.05 -8.49
CA ARG A 848 -27.66 -20.98 -7.16
C ARG A 848 -27.22 -19.73 -6.39
N VAL A 849 -25.92 -19.44 -6.34
CA VAL A 849 -25.38 -18.27 -5.64
C VAL A 849 -25.92 -16.99 -6.27
N LEU A 850 -25.93 -16.90 -7.61
CA LEU A 850 -26.54 -15.76 -8.31
C LEU A 850 -28.04 -15.59 -8.00
N ALA A 851 -28.78 -16.68 -7.82
CA ALA A 851 -30.18 -16.63 -7.41
C ALA A 851 -30.36 -16.19 -5.96
N GLU A 852 -29.54 -16.69 -5.03
CA GLU A 852 -29.59 -16.35 -3.61
C GLU A 852 -29.19 -14.89 -3.33
N ILE A 853 -28.26 -14.35 -4.11
CA ILE A 853 -27.78 -12.97 -3.95
C ILE A 853 -28.61 -11.93 -4.71
N ALA A 854 -29.44 -12.35 -5.67
CA ALA A 854 -30.29 -11.44 -6.46
C ALA A 854 -31.16 -10.48 -5.61
N PRO A 855 -31.78 -10.91 -4.49
CA PRO A 855 -32.57 -10.01 -3.63
C PRO A 855 -31.74 -8.92 -2.94
N LEU A 856 -30.42 -9.06 -2.87
CA LEU A 856 -29.51 -8.10 -2.24
C LEU A 856 -29.03 -7.01 -3.22
N LEU A 857 -29.35 -7.14 -4.51
CA LEU A 857 -28.97 -6.21 -5.57
C LEU A 857 -30.07 -5.17 -5.82
N GLY A 858 -29.69 -3.97 -6.28
CA GLY A 858 -30.67 -2.98 -6.75
C GLY A 858 -31.47 -3.50 -7.96
N ALA A 859 -32.67 -2.94 -8.23
CA ALA A 859 -33.62 -3.48 -9.22
C ALA A 859 -33.03 -3.83 -10.61
N SER A 860 -32.07 -3.03 -11.10
CA SER A 860 -31.37 -3.31 -12.37
C SER A 860 -30.38 -4.48 -12.27
N GLY A 861 -29.63 -4.57 -11.17
CA GLY A 861 -28.67 -5.65 -10.91
C GLY A 861 -29.34 -6.98 -10.55
N GLN A 862 -30.47 -6.91 -9.86
CA GLN A 862 -31.30 -8.07 -9.50
C GLN A 862 -31.79 -8.83 -10.74
N HIS A 863 -32.31 -8.11 -11.75
CA HIS A 863 -32.77 -8.73 -12.99
C HIS A 863 -31.60 -9.32 -13.81
N ALA A 864 -30.49 -8.58 -13.93
CA ALA A 864 -29.31 -9.04 -14.66
C ALA A 864 -28.68 -10.31 -14.04
N ALA A 865 -28.57 -10.36 -12.70
CA ALA A 865 -28.04 -11.53 -11.98
C ALA A 865 -28.91 -12.77 -12.20
N LEU A 866 -30.25 -12.63 -12.16
CA LEU A 866 -31.17 -13.75 -12.40
C LEU A 866 -31.14 -14.24 -13.85
N LEU A 867 -31.01 -13.35 -14.83
CA LEU A 867 -30.84 -13.76 -16.23
C LEU A 867 -29.53 -14.50 -16.45
N ARG A 868 -28.44 -14.02 -15.84
CA ARG A 868 -27.16 -14.72 -15.91
C ARG A 868 -27.20 -16.07 -15.21
N ALA A 869 -27.88 -16.15 -14.06
CA ALA A 869 -28.11 -17.41 -13.35
C ALA A 869 -28.88 -18.41 -14.21
N LEU A 870 -29.89 -17.94 -14.94
CA LEU A 870 -30.69 -18.74 -15.87
C LEU A 870 -29.87 -19.22 -17.09
N GLU A 871 -29.03 -18.36 -17.67
CA GLU A 871 -28.11 -18.74 -18.75
C GLU A 871 -27.14 -19.84 -18.31
N ILE A 872 -26.55 -19.67 -17.12
CA ILE A 872 -25.66 -20.67 -16.54
C ILE A 872 -26.45 -21.96 -16.25
N ALA A 873 -27.64 -21.84 -15.65
CA ALA A 873 -28.58 -22.94 -15.41
C ALA A 873 -28.89 -23.74 -16.69
N ARG A 874 -28.87 -23.12 -17.87
CA ARG A 874 -29.13 -23.78 -19.16
C ARG A 874 -27.89 -24.38 -19.83
N SER A 875 -26.70 -24.03 -19.36
CA SER A 875 -25.42 -24.45 -19.98
C SER A 875 -24.94 -25.87 -19.61
N PHE A 876 -25.63 -26.58 -18.70
CA PHE A 876 -25.19 -27.91 -18.22
C PHE A 876 -25.38 -29.02 -19.24
N GLY A 877 -24.41 -29.93 -19.29
CA GLY A 877 -24.54 -31.21 -19.97
C GLY A 877 -25.34 -32.26 -19.19
N THR A 878 -25.31 -32.23 -17.85
CA THR A 878 -26.02 -33.15 -16.96
C THR A 878 -27.38 -32.60 -16.54
N ASP A 879 -28.40 -33.44 -16.59
CA ASP A 879 -29.78 -33.05 -16.34
C ASP A 879 -30.08 -32.78 -14.85
N SER A 880 -29.37 -33.45 -13.93
CA SER A 880 -29.47 -33.24 -12.48
C SER A 880 -29.02 -31.86 -12.03
N ASP A 881 -27.85 -31.42 -12.51
CA ASP A 881 -27.26 -30.13 -12.14
C ASP A 881 -28.05 -28.96 -12.73
N ARG A 882 -28.53 -29.13 -13.97
CA ARG A 882 -29.48 -28.21 -14.64
C ARG A 882 -30.74 -28.03 -13.80
N THR A 883 -31.34 -29.13 -13.36
CA THR A 883 -32.55 -29.14 -12.54
C THR A 883 -32.34 -28.38 -11.23
N THR A 884 -31.25 -28.66 -10.50
CA THR A 884 -30.95 -27.98 -9.22
C THR A 884 -30.69 -26.49 -9.41
N ALA A 885 -30.02 -26.10 -10.50
CA ALA A 885 -29.79 -24.69 -10.82
C ALA A 885 -31.09 -23.95 -11.15
N LEU A 886 -31.94 -24.50 -12.03
CA LEU A 886 -33.22 -23.91 -12.40
C LEU A 886 -34.18 -23.79 -11.20
N ALA A 887 -34.15 -24.77 -10.30
CA ALA A 887 -34.91 -24.78 -9.05
C ALA A 887 -34.58 -23.58 -8.14
N ALA A 888 -33.32 -23.18 -8.07
CA ALA A 888 -32.89 -22.03 -7.28
C ALA A 888 -33.27 -20.69 -7.94
N VAL A 889 -33.22 -20.62 -9.27
CA VAL A 889 -33.42 -19.38 -10.05
C VAL A 889 -34.89 -19.01 -10.21
N GLY A 890 -35.75 -19.98 -10.54
CA GLY A 890 -37.12 -19.69 -10.95
C GLY A 890 -38.01 -19.04 -9.88
N PRO A 891 -37.93 -19.38 -8.57
CA PRO A 891 -38.71 -18.69 -7.53
C PRO A 891 -38.36 -17.21 -7.41
N GLN A 892 -37.09 -16.86 -7.65
CA GLN A 892 -36.62 -15.47 -7.60
C GLN A 892 -37.07 -14.68 -8.84
N LEU A 893 -37.08 -15.30 -10.02
CA LEU A 893 -37.66 -14.69 -11.24
C LEU A 893 -39.15 -14.34 -11.04
N ALA A 894 -39.90 -15.22 -10.38
CA ALA A 894 -41.31 -14.97 -10.07
C ALA A 894 -41.49 -13.78 -9.11
N ARG A 895 -40.64 -13.66 -8.08
CA ARG A 895 -40.67 -12.55 -7.10
C ARG A 895 -40.30 -11.19 -7.69
N VAL A 896 -39.46 -11.17 -8.72
CA VAL A 896 -38.97 -9.93 -9.37
C VAL A 896 -39.93 -9.45 -10.48
N GLY A 897 -41.03 -10.16 -10.71
CA GLY A 897 -42.04 -9.78 -11.70
C GLY A 897 -41.69 -10.22 -13.12
N ASP A 898 -40.89 -11.28 -13.28
CA ASP A 898 -40.66 -11.95 -14.57
C ASP A 898 -41.26 -13.37 -14.59
N PRO A 899 -42.59 -13.49 -14.57
CA PRO A 899 -43.28 -14.77 -14.42
C PRO A 899 -43.18 -15.67 -15.66
N GLN A 900 -42.94 -15.11 -16.85
CA GLN A 900 -42.78 -15.90 -18.07
C GLN A 900 -41.50 -16.74 -17.99
N ARG A 901 -40.37 -16.13 -17.62
CA ARG A 901 -39.10 -16.87 -17.50
C ARG A 901 -39.10 -17.86 -16.34
N ALA A 902 -39.84 -17.56 -15.26
CA ALA A 902 -40.06 -18.51 -14.18
C ALA A 902 -40.85 -19.74 -14.66
N LEU A 903 -41.87 -19.54 -15.51
CA LEU A 903 -42.64 -20.62 -16.13
C LEU A 903 -41.79 -21.42 -17.12
N ASP A 904 -40.99 -20.75 -17.96
CA ASP A 904 -40.09 -21.41 -18.91
C ASP A 904 -39.06 -22.30 -18.16
N ALA A 905 -38.46 -21.79 -17.07
CA ALA A 905 -37.57 -22.57 -16.21
C ALA A 905 -38.28 -23.78 -15.58
N TRP A 906 -39.54 -23.60 -15.17
CA TRP A 906 -40.36 -24.67 -14.61
C TRP A 906 -40.68 -25.74 -15.67
N GLN A 907 -41.02 -25.36 -16.91
CA GLN A 907 -41.23 -26.28 -18.03
C GLN A 907 -39.95 -27.04 -18.40
N GLU A 908 -38.79 -26.38 -18.41
CA GLU A 908 -37.50 -27.03 -18.66
C GLU A 908 -37.13 -28.09 -17.61
N ILE A 909 -37.54 -27.91 -16.35
CA ILE A 909 -37.39 -28.93 -15.29
C ILE A 909 -38.30 -30.14 -15.57
N VAL A 910 -39.51 -29.90 -16.10
CA VAL A 910 -40.48 -30.96 -16.44
C VAL A 910 -40.04 -31.76 -17.68
N ASP A 911 -39.57 -31.06 -18.71
CA ASP A 911 -39.23 -31.61 -20.02
C ASP A 911 -37.79 -32.16 -20.12
N GLY A 912 -37.00 -32.08 -19.03
CA GLY A 912 -35.64 -32.61 -18.96
C GLY A 912 -35.55 -34.13 -19.16
N GLY A 913 -34.33 -34.69 -19.14
CA GLY A 913 -34.00 -36.11 -19.37
C GLY A 913 -34.76 -37.14 -18.49
N PRO A 914 -34.44 -38.45 -18.60
CA PRO A 914 -35.23 -39.50 -17.93
C PRO A 914 -35.35 -39.28 -16.40
N TRP A 915 -36.58 -39.32 -15.91
CA TRP A 915 -36.97 -39.01 -14.52
C TRP A 915 -36.34 -39.93 -13.45
N THR A 916 -35.72 -41.03 -13.85
CA THR A 916 -35.23 -42.09 -12.96
C THR A 916 -34.08 -41.69 -12.05
N GLU A 917 -33.28 -40.66 -12.41
CA GLU A 917 -32.11 -40.23 -11.64
C GLU A 917 -32.33 -38.93 -10.83
N THR A 918 -33.33 -38.12 -11.20
CA THR A 918 -33.50 -36.74 -10.68
C THR A 918 -34.88 -36.45 -10.05
N ALA A 919 -35.76 -37.46 -9.95
CA ALA A 919 -37.14 -37.31 -9.49
C ALA A 919 -37.31 -36.50 -8.20
N GLY A 920 -36.51 -36.78 -7.16
CA GLY A 920 -36.62 -36.10 -5.87
C GLY A 920 -36.11 -34.64 -5.87
N ALA A 921 -35.22 -34.27 -6.79
CA ALA A 921 -34.76 -32.89 -6.96
C ALA A 921 -35.77 -32.09 -7.81
N ARG A 922 -36.30 -32.70 -8.88
CA ARG A 922 -37.36 -32.11 -9.71
C ARG A 922 -38.63 -31.86 -8.91
N GLN A 923 -39.07 -32.82 -8.10
CA GLN A 923 -40.28 -32.68 -7.29
C GLN A 923 -40.18 -31.47 -6.34
N ARG A 924 -39.08 -31.33 -5.59
CA ARG A 924 -38.86 -30.19 -4.69
C ARG A 924 -38.82 -28.85 -5.43
N ALA A 925 -38.12 -28.81 -6.57
CA ALA A 925 -38.06 -27.61 -7.40
C ALA A 925 -39.43 -27.11 -7.86
N LEU A 926 -40.28 -28.02 -8.30
CA LEU A 926 -41.62 -27.72 -8.81
C LEU A 926 -42.56 -27.25 -7.68
N VAL A 927 -42.41 -27.83 -6.48
CA VAL A 927 -43.13 -27.41 -5.27
C VAL A 927 -42.73 -26.00 -4.84
N ASP A 928 -41.43 -25.71 -4.74
CA ASP A 928 -40.95 -24.38 -4.36
C ASP A 928 -41.42 -23.31 -5.36
N LEU A 929 -41.42 -23.62 -6.66
CA LEU A 929 -41.90 -22.72 -7.72
C LEU A 929 -43.39 -22.41 -7.64
N ALA A 930 -44.22 -23.42 -7.32
CA ALA A 930 -45.67 -23.27 -7.21
C ALA A 930 -46.11 -22.22 -6.17
N GLN A 931 -45.32 -22.06 -5.10
CA GLN A 931 -45.61 -21.12 -4.02
C GLN A 931 -45.49 -19.65 -4.46
N TYR A 932 -44.70 -19.35 -5.51
CA TYR A 932 -44.38 -17.97 -5.90
C TYR A 932 -44.94 -17.56 -7.27
N LEU A 933 -45.61 -18.46 -8.00
CA LEU A 933 -46.25 -18.16 -9.27
C LEU A 933 -47.42 -17.16 -9.11
N PRO A 934 -47.58 -16.12 -9.94
CA PRO A 934 -48.76 -15.24 -9.90
C PRO A 934 -50.06 -15.96 -10.29
N ASP A 935 -51.21 -15.52 -9.75
CA ASP A 935 -52.50 -16.22 -9.92
C ASP A 935 -52.96 -16.36 -11.38
N ALA A 936 -52.57 -15.43 -12.25
CA ALA A 936 -52.89 -15.46 -13.69
C ALA A 936 -52.24 -16.64 -14.45
N TRP A 937 -51.33 -17.38 -13.81
CA TRP A 937 -50.48 -18.41 -14.42
C TRP A 937 -50.72 -19.80 -13.82
N LEU A 938 -51.62 -19.90 -12.84
CA LEU A 938 -52.01 -21.15 -12.20
C LEU A 938 -52.62 -22.18 -13.18
N PRO A 939 -53.37 -21.80 -14.24
CA PRO A 939 -53.86 -22.77 -15.22
C PRO A 939 -52.74 -23.48 -16.00
N GLN A 940 -51.66 -22.77 -16.33
CA GLN A 940 -50.48 -23.32 -17.01
C GLN A 940 -49.68 -24.22 -16.07
N ALA A 941 -49.52 -23.80 -14.80
CA ALA A 941 -48.88 -24.61 -13.76
C ALA A 941 -49.69 -25.88 -13.43
N GLU A 942 -51.01 -25.80 -13.43
CA GLU A 942 -51.90 -26.96 -13.28
C GLU A 942 -51.69 -27.95 -14.44
N THR A 943 -51.68 -27.43 -15.68
CA THR A 943 -51.55 -28.25 -16.89
C THR A 943 -50.23 -29.03 -16.89
N ALA A 944 -49.11 -28.41 -16.55
CA ALA A 944 -47.85 -29.14 -16.57
C ALA A 944 -47.57 -29.94 -15.27
N ALA A 945 -48.21 -29.61 -14.14
CA ALA A 945 -48.22 -30.49 -12.98
C ALA A 945 -48.93 -31.81 -13.31
N GLN A 946 -49.98 -31.77 -14.13
CA GLN A 946 -50.67 -32.97 -14.64
C GLN A 946 -49.79 -33.81 -15.58
N THR A 947 -48.83 -33.21 -16.29
CA THR A 947 -47.90 -33.92 -17.17
C THR A 947 -46.72 -34.57 -16.44
N LEU A 948 -46.56 -34.35 -15.13
CA LEU A 948 -45.51 -34.98 -14.33
C LEU A 948 -45.64 -36.52 -14.36
N PRO A 949 -44.55 -37.25 -14.64
CA PRO A 949 -44.53 -38.70 -14.56
C PRO A 949 -44.35 -39.16 -13.11
N GLY A 950 -45.02 -40.26 -12.76
CA GLY A 950 -45.13 -40.74 -11.39
C GLY A 950 -46.27 -40.06 -10.62
N GLU A 951 -47.06 -40.88 -9.92
CA GLU A 951 -48.24 -40.41 -9.18
C GLU A 951 -47.85 -39.52 -7.99
N ALA A 952 -46.72 -39.81 -7.32
CA ALA A 952 -46.22 -39.04 -6.18
C ALA A 952 -45.84 -37.59 -6.50
N GLY A 953 -45.07 -37.36 -7.57
CA GLY A 953 -44.67 -36.01 -7.98
C GLY A 953 -45.85 -35.16 -8.46
N ARG A 954 -46.78 -35.77 -9.20
CA ARG A 954 -48.01 -35.13 -9.68
C ARG A 954 -48.89 -34.65 -8.51
N VAL A 955 -49.09 -35.52 -7.53
CA VAL A 955 -49.93 -35.24 -6.36
C VAL A 955 -49.34 -34.14 -5.49
N SER A 956 -48.04 -34.17 -5.22
CA SER A 956 -47.32 -33.16 -4.45
C SER A 956 -47.34 -31.79 -5.12
N ALA A 957 -47.11 -31.69 -6.43
CA ALA A 957 -47.19 -30.41 -7.14
C ALA A 957 -48.63 -29.84 -7.17
N LEU A 958 -49.62 -30.70 -7.47
CA LEU A 958 -51.02 -30.28 -7.52
C LEU A 958 -51.56 -29.86 -6.15
N SER A 959 -51.12 -30.47 -5.04
CA SER A 959 -51.55 -30.10 -3.69
C SER A 959 -51.14 -28.68 -3.29
N TRP A 960 -50.00 -28.17 -3.79
CA TRP A 960 -49.56 -26.80 -3.54
C TRP A 960 -50.21 -25.76 -4.48
N ILE A 961 -50.57 -26.15 -5.69
CA ILE A 961 -51.25 -25.27 -6.67
C ILE A 961 -52.74 -25.12 -6.34
N ALA A 962 -53.39 -26.20 -5.89
CA ALA A 962 -54.84 -26.27 -5.70
C ALA A 962 -55.43 -25.14 -4.83
N PRO A 963 -54.86 -24.79 -3.66
CA PRO A 963 -55.36 -23.71 -2.79
C PRO A 963 -55.49 -22.35 -3.47
N ARG A 964 -54.71 -22.13 -4.54
CA ARG A 964 -54.60 -20.84 -5.22
C ARG A 964 -55.48 -20.76 -6.46
N LEU A 965 -55.96 -21.88 -6.99
CA LEU A 965 -56.80 -21.92 -8.19
C LEU A 965 -58.18 -21.27 -7.94
N PRO A 966 -58.80 -20.63 -8.96
CA PRO A 966 -60.18 -20.21 -8.89
C PRO A 966 -61.14 -21.40 -8.96
N GLU A 967 -62.36 -21.24 -8.44
CA GLU A 967 -63.44 -22.22 -8.68
C GLU A 967 -63.90 -22.14 -10.15
N PRO A 968 -64.26 -23.26 -10.82
CA PRO A 968 -64.42 -24.63 -10.29
C PRO A 968 -63.14 -25.48 -10.30
N ALA A 969 -62.00 -24.93 -10.73
CA ALA A 969 -60.75 -25.68 -10.91
C ALA A 969 -60.19 -26.16 -9.56
N ARG A 970 -60.24 -25.31 -8.53
CA ARG A 970 -59.83 -25.66 -7.15
C ARG A 970 -60.48 -26.94 -6.63
N SER A 971 -61.81 -26.98 -6.59
CA SER A 971 -62.55 -28.16 -6.09
C SER A 971 -62.27 -29.43 -6.90
N ARG A 972 -62.09 -29.29 -8.23
CA ARG A 972 -61.73 -30.41 -9.11
C ARG A 972 -60.34 -30.96 -8.78
N ILE A 973 -59.33 -30.10 -8.63
CA ILE A 973 -57.95 -30.53 -8.36
C ILE A 973 -57.81 -31.11 -6.94
N ILE A 974 -58.44 -30.49 -5.92
CA ILE A 974 -58.45 -31.05 -4.55
C ILE A 974 -59.05 -32.46 -4.55
N SER A 975 -60.17 -32.67 -5.27
CA SER A 975 -60.78 -34.00 -5.40
C SER A 975 -59.85 -35.02 -6.08
N GLN A 976 -59.14 -34.61 -7.13
CA GLN A 976 -58.16 -35.44 -7.83
C GLN A 976 -56.96 -35.79 -6.95
N VAL A 977 -56.42 -34.82 -6.20
CA VAL A 977 -55.31 -35.01 -5.26
C VAL A 977 -55.71 -36.02 -4.17
N LEU A 978 -56.92 -35.90 -3.61
CA LEU A 978 -57.42 -36.82 -2.60
C LEU A 978 -57.62 -38.25 -3.12
N GLU A 979 -58.19 -38.41 -4.32
CA GLU A 979 -58.33 -39.73 -4.95
C GLU A 979 -56.98 -40.41 -5.23
N ALA A 980 -55.97 -39.62 -5.58
CA ALA A 980 -54.63 -40.14 -5.81
C ALA A 980 -53.91 -40.47 -4.48
N ILE A 981 -54.04 -39.63 -3.44
CA ILE A 981 -53.53 -39.93 -2.08
C ILE A 981 -54.11 -41.25 -1.53
N GLU A 982 -55.39 -41.54 -1.81
CA GLU A 982 -56.05 -42.80 -1.43
C GLU A 982 -55.47 -44.04 -2.12
N ARG A 983 -54.93 -43.88 -3.35
CA ARG A 983 -54.35 -44.97 -4.15
C ARG A 983 -52.85 -45.15 -3.89
N MET A 984 -52.16 -44.12 -3.41
CA MET A 984 -50.72 -44.12 -3.13
C MET A 984 -50.36 -44.88 -1.84
N ALA A 985 -49.24 -45.63 -1.90
CA ALA A 985 -48.60 -46.21 -0.72
C ALA A 985 -48.23 -45.13 0.31
N ALA A 986 -48.13 -45.50 1.60
CA ALA A 986 -47.83 -44.59 2.71
C ALA A 986 -46.38 -44.06 2.66
N ASP A 987 -46.11 -43.10 1.78
CA ASP A 987 -44.83 -42.41 1.62
C ASP A 987 -44.89 -40.92 2.04
N GLU A 988 -43.72 -40.28 2.07
CA GLU A 988 -43.52 -38.88 2.48
C GLU A 988 -44.29 -37.90 1.57
N ALA A 989 -44.34 -38.17 0.25
CA ALA A 989 -45.04 -37.33 -0.72
C ALA A 989 -46.56 -37.28 -0.48
N ALA A 990 -47.18 -38.42 -0.16
CA ALA A 990 -48.60 -38.47 0.17
C ALA A 990 -48.92 -37.82 1.53
N ALA A 991 -47.95 -37.76 2.45
CA ALA A 991 -48.11 -37.06 3.73
C ALA A 991 -48.08 -35.55 3.55
N GLU A 992 -47.08 -35.03 2.83
CA GLU A 992 -46.97 -33.60 2.50
C GLU A 992 -48.19 -33.12 1.71
N ALA A 993 -48.63 -33.87 0.70
CA ALA A 993 -49.77 -33.50 -0.11
C ALA A 993 -51.08 -33.46 0.69
N ALA A 994 -51.24 -34.38 1.66
CA ALA A 994 -52.39 -34.42 2.54
C ALA A 994 -52.40 -33.23 3.53
N ASP A 995 -51.24 -32.79 4.02
CA ASP A 995 -51.09 -31.61 4.87
C ASP A 995 -51.37 -30.32 4.08
N ALA A 996 -50.88 -30.21 2.84
CA ALA A 996 -51.08 -29.03 2.00
C ALA A 996 -52.56 -28.76 1.64
N VAL A 997 -53.38 -29.80 1.49
CA VAL A 997 -54.83 -29.65 1.21
C VAL A 997 -55.70 -29.77 2.46
N LEU A 998 -55.13 -30.10 3.63
CA LEU A 998 -55.87 -30.24 4.88
C LEU A 998 -56.65 -28.97 5.17
N ASP A 999 -56.03 -27.82 4.91
CA ASP A 999 -56.54 -26.52 5.30
C ASP A 999 -57.53 -25.87 4.31
N GLU A 1000 -57.93 -26.58 3.26
CA GLU A 1000 -58.87 -26.07 2.26
C GLU A 1000 -60.36 -26.34 2.62
N PRO A 1001 -61.29 -25.42 2.32
CA PRO A 1001 -62.72 -25.59 2.65
C PRO A 1001 -63.40 -26.71 1.85
N ALA A 1002 -62.88 -27.00 0.65
CA ALA A 1002 -63.43 -28.00 -0.27
C ALA A 1002 -62.91 -29.42 0.01
N THR A 1003 -62.10 -29.62 1.05
CA THR A 1003 -61.48 -30.92 1.38
C THR A 1003 -62.45 -31.81 2.15
N PRO A 1004 -62.94 -32.93 1.57
CA PRO A 1004 -63.70 -33.93 2.31
C PRO A 1004 -62.80 -34.67 3.33
N LEU A 1005 -62.67 -34.11 4.54
CA LEU A 1005 -61.81 -34.60 5.62
C LEU A 1005 -62.02 -36.08 5.98
N HIS A 1006 -63.23 -36.62 5.76
CA HIS A 1006 -63.55 -38.04 5.95
C HIS A 1006 -62.77 -38.98 5.01
N ARG A 1007 -62.35 -38.50 3.83
CA ARG A 1007 -61.52 -39.25 2.88
C ARG A 1007 -60.08 -39.40 3.39
N LEU A 1008 -59.51 -38.32 3.95
CA LEU A 1008 -58.18 -38.34 4.57
C LEU A 1008 -58.08 -39.30 5.76
N LEU A 1009 -59.19 -39.52 6.49
CA LEU A 1009 -59.27 -40.50 7.59
C LEU A 1009 -59.36 -41.97 7.14
N ARG A 1010 -59.89 -42.24 5.94
CA ARG A 1010 -60.12 -43.61 5.42
C ARG A 1010 -58.86 -44.29 4.85
N ARG A 1011 -57.75 -43.56 4.72
CA ARG A 1011 -56.47 -44.11 4.24
C ARG A 1011 -55.96 -45.23 5.15
N SER A 1012 -55.81 -46.43 4.59
CA SER A 1012 -55.19 -47.58 5.25
C SER A 1012 -53.67 -47.42 5.20
N GLY A 1013 -53.10 -46.89 6.29
CA GLY A 1013 -51.68 -46.56 6.42
C GLY A 1013 -51.42 -45.05 6.40
N ALA A 1014 -51.91 -44.32 7.40
CA ALA A 1014 -51.71 -42.87 7.48
C ALA A 1014 -50.32 -42.50 8.06
N PRO A 1015 -49.74 -41.36 7.64
CA PRO A 1015 -48.47 -40.84 8.13
C PRO A 1015 -48.65 -40.26 9.54
N ASP A 1016 -48.05 -40.89 10.55
CA ASP A 1016 -48.03 -40.51 11.98
C ASP A 1016 -49.38 -40.20 12.66
N SER A 1017 -49.50 -40.62 13.93
CA SER A 1017 -50.56 -40.27 14.86
C SER A 1017 -50.89 -38.78 14.95
N ALA A 1018 -49.89 -37.90 14.75
CA ALA A 1018 -50.02 -36.46 14.81
C ALA A 1018 -50.89 -35.88 13.67
N PHE A 1019 -50.77 -36.39 12.44
CA PHE A 1019 -51.55 -35.92 11.29
C PHE A 1019 -53.04 -36.27 11.45
N ARG A 1020 -53.34 -37.51 11.88
CA ARG A 1020 -54.71 -37.92 12.21
C ARG A 1020 -55.34 -37.04 13.28
N GLY A 1021 -54.55 -36.62 14.27
CA GLY A 1021 -54.97 -35.65 15.28
C GLY A 1021 -55.38 -34.30 14.68
N ARG A 1022 -54.60 -33.77 13.71
CA ARG A 1022 -54.94 -32.51 13.02
C ARG A 1022 -56.20 -32.62 12.14
N VAL A 1023 -56.37 -33.73 11.43
CA VAL A 1023 -57.58 -33.99 10.63
C VAL A 1023 -58.83 -34.08 11.52
N LEU A 1024 -58.73 -34.78 12.66
CA LEU A 1024 -59.82 -34.88 13.64
C LEU A 1024 -60.12 -33.57 14.36
N ALA A 1025 -59.12 -32.69 14.56
CA ALA A 1025 -59.32 -31.39 15.18
C ALA A 1025 -60.03 -30.37 14.27
N ARG A 1026 -59.99 -30.60 12.94
CA ARG A 1026 -60.60 -29.73 11.93
C ARG A 1026 -62.02 -30.18 11.53
N LEU A 1027 -62.33 -31.47 11.69
CA LEU A 1027 -63.70 -32.02 11.65
C LEU A 1027 -64.48 -31.58 12.88
#